data_AF-A0A4R4MB21-F1
#
_entry.id   AF-A0A4R4MB21-F1
#
_cell.length_a   1.000
_cell.length_b   1.000
_cell.length_c   1.000
_cell.angle_alpha   90.00
_cell.angle_beta   90.00
_cell.angle_gamma   90.00
#
_symmetry.space_group_name_H-M   'P 1'
#
loop_
_entity.id
_entity.type
_entity.pdbx_description
1 polymer ?
#
loop_
_entity_poly.entity_id
_entity_poly.type
_entity_poly.pdbx_seq_one_letter_code
_entity_poly.pdbx_strand_id
1 'polypeptide(L)'
;MPVDRDLDVLKLYVEGEIARGAEAIAAETAVEAELLAGLAEDVGRRSVVVPVGRRVSFATYFNAFPASYWRRWTSVDEVVLRVRARGQATVIVYRSSAKGHAQRVGSVRIDSATSREETFRLTLSPFIDGGWYWMDVLAGETEAVLERADWCAGGSAAEGIRQGRVSLGITTFNRPEFCVDQLLALARAPEVLDIVDDIYVVDQGTQRVRDDGRFGRAESELGPRLRLIEQGNLGGSGGFSRAMDETLQAGRSDYVLLLDDDVVTETEGVLRAVAFADFARTPTIVGGHMFNLFARSQLHAYGETIGRYRWWWEEAPHTKREHDFAVPPSLNPRAKTSSGSLRQTKWLHRRVDVDYNGWWMCLIPVDVVRKVGLSMPMFIKWDDAEYCVRAGGAGFPTVSLPGMAAWHVPWQDKDDGIDWQAYFHERNRLVTALMHSPYERGGNLVKESYIISVKHALAMQYSTAELMLSAIEDVLSGPEHMHAGIATKLSEIMAFRAAFPDARNRGSHEEFPQVRATRPPRRGRGFKPPRGTVNVLASAMRGTIKQLRPVDPGARANPQAVVPHIDRHWSLLSQVDSALVSSADGTKVAWYQRDPERFRRILARTSLLHARLSREWPELSGRYRAAMAELAAPEAWRTTFQAAASTGDTGDTASTGDAEGERA
;
A
#
# COMPACT_ATOMS: atom_id res chain seq x y z
N MET A 1 -22.42 -4.79 -1.36
CA MET A 1 -22.02 -6.21 -1.19
C MET A 1 -20.78 -6.47 -2.05
N PRO A 2 -19.99 -7.55 -1.87
CA PRO A 2 -18.80 -7.77 -2.70
C PRO A 2 -19.18 -7.99 -4.18
N VAL A 3 -18.30 -7.59 -5.10
CA VAL A 3 -18.47 -7.80 -6.56
C VAL A 3 -18.51 -9.29 -6.87
N ASP A 4 -17.51 -10.00 -6.35
CA ASP A 4 -17.41 -11.45 -6.49
C ASP A 4 -18.06 -12.11 -5.27
N ARG A 5 -18.57 -13.34 -5.43
CA ARG A 5 -19.22 -14.12 -4.35
C ARG A 5 -18.20 -14.66 -3.32
N ASP A 6 -17.08 -13.97 -3.16
CA ASP A 6 -16.02 -14.31 -2.21
C ASP A 6 -16.53 -14.15 -0.77
N LEU A 7 -16.57 -15.26 -0.06
CA LEU A 7 -17.06 -15.31 1.32
C LEU A 7 -16.03 -14.74 2.31
N ASP A 8 -14.73 -14.72 1.95
CA ASP A 8 -13.67 -14.24 2.83
C ASP A 8 -13.77 -12.72 3.03
N VAL A 9 -14.25 -12.00 2.00
CA VAL A 9 -14.50 -10.54 2.09
C VAL A 9 -15.87 -10.19 2.64
N LEU A 10 -16.80 -11.14 2.81
CA LEU A 10 -18.19 -10.86 3.19
C LEU A 10 -18.29 -10.07 4.50
N LYS A 11 -17.40 -10.35 5.47
CA LYS A 11 -17.32 -9.65 6.76
C LYS A 11 -16.96 -8.17 6.64
N LEU A 12 -16.39 -7.74 5.51
CA LEU A 12 -16.13 -6.32 5.24
C LEU A 12 -17.38 -5.56 4.79
N TYR A 13 -18.44 -6.27 4.38
CA TYR A 13 -19.70 -5.67 3.94
C TYR A 13 -20.80 -5.87 4.96
N VAL A 14 -20.86 -7.02 5.63
CA VAL A 14 -22.04 -7.32 6.43
C VAL A 14 -21.76 -8.36 7.52
N GLU A 15 -22.50 -8.22 8.62
CA GLU A 15 -22.46 -9.14 9.76
C GLU A 15 -23.84 -9.69 10.09
N GLY A 16 -23.88 -10.94 10.57
CA GLY A 16 -25.10 -11.68 10.86
C GLY A 16 -25.20 -12.94 10.02
N GLU A 17 -26.26 -13.70 10.24
CA GLU A 17 -26.64 -14.79 9.34
C GLU A 17 -27.43 -14.21 8.18
N ILE A 18 -26.91 -14.42 6.97
CA ILE A 18 -27.49 -13.96 5.71
C ILE A 18 -27.67 -15.22 4.88
N ALA A 19 -28.82 -15.37 4.23
CA ALA A 19 -28.96 -16.40 3.22
C ALA A 19 -28.21 -15.95 1.95
N ARG A 20 -27.12 -16.64 1.61
CA ARG A 20 -26.46 -16.61 0.29
C ARG A 20 -25.96 -18.01 -0.04
N GLY A 21 -26.34 -18.57 -1.19
CA GLY A 21 -25.93 -19.92 -1.62
C GLY A 21 -27.13 -20.79 -2.03
N ALA A 22 -26.93 -22.10 -2.22
CA ALA A 22 -27.94 -23.03 -2.75
C ALA A 22 -29.28 -23.07 -1.99
N GLU A 23 -29.31 -22.70 -0.70
CA GLU A 23 -30.54 -22.52 0.07
C GLU A 23 -31.25 -21.19 -0.19
N ALA A 24 -30.50 -20.13 -0.51
CA ALA A 24 -31.06 -18.88 -1.06
C ALA A 24 -31.57 -19.12 -2.48
N ILE A 25 -30.90 -19.97 -3.27
CA ILE A 25 -31.43 -20.46 -4.56
C ILE A 25 -32.68 -21.31 -4.33
N ALA A 26 -32.74 -22.19 -3.32
CA ALA A 26 -33.95 -22.97 -3.04
C ALA A 26 -35.13 -22.10 -2.58
N ALA A 27 -34.86 -21.03 -1.81
CA ALA A 27 -35.84 -20.01 -1.47
C ALA A 27 -36.20 -19.13 -2.68
N GLU A 28 -35.23 -18.73 -3.51
CA GLU A 28 -35.42 -17.99 -4.76
C GLU A 28 -36.19 -18.81 -5.80
N THR A 29 -35.95 -20.13 -5.91
CA THR A 29 -36.62 -21.10 -6.80
C THR A 29 -38.01 -21.46 -6.27
N ALA A 30 -38.20 -21.53 -4.96
CA ALA A 30 -39.53 -21.68 -4.35
C ALA A 30 -40.38 -20.41 -4.55
N VAL A 31 -39.76 -19.23 -4.45
CA VAL A 31 -40.37 -17.93 -4.78
C VAL A 31 -40.59 -17.79 -6.31
N GLU A 32 -39.69 -18.28 -7.16
CA GLU A 32 -39.83 -18.33 -8.63
C GLU A 32 -40.98 -19.26 -9.07
N ALA A 33 -41.21 -20.35 -8.33
CA ALA A 33 -42.30 -21.29 -8.60
C ALA A 33 -43.68 -20.71 -8.20
N GLU A 34 -43.75 -19.83 -7.19
CA GLU A 34 -44.98 -19.11 -6.81
C GLU A 34 -45.19 -17.80 -7.60
N LEU A 35 -44.15 -17.28 -8.26
CA LEU A 35 -44.14 -15.95 -8.86
C LEU A 35 -43.66 -15.95 -10.32
N LEU A 36 -44.28 -16.76 -11.17
CA LEU A 36 -44.09 -16.78 -12.65
C LEU A 36 -44.57 -15.51 -13.38
N ALA A 37 -44.43 -14.33 -12.76
CA ALA A 37 -44.62 -13.02 -13.37
C ALA A 37 -43.77 -11.94 -12.64
N GLY A 38 -42.45 -11.90 -12.88
CA GLY A 38 -41.76 -10.61 -13.07
C GLY A 38 -40.66 -10.12 -12.10
N LEU A 39 -40.02 -10.93 -11.24
CA LEU A 39 -39.10 -10.40 -10.20
C LEU A 39 -37.73 -11.09 -10.01
N ALA A 40 -37.26 -11.92 -10.96
CA ALA A 40 -35.95 -12.59 -10.88
C ALA A 40 -34.72 -11.68 -11.17
N GLU A 41 -34.90 -10.36 -11.34
CA GLU A 41 -33.82 -9.41 -11.67
C GLU A 41 -33.23 -8.64 -10.45
N ASP A 42 -33.75 -8.80 -9.23
CA ASP A 42 -33.53 -7.83 -8.13
C ASP A 42 -32.39 -8.14 -7.12
N VAL A 43 -31.69 -9.28 -7.19
CA VAL A 43 -30.62 -9.63 -6.22
C VAL A 43 -29.20 -9.36 -6.79
N GLY A 44 -28.78 -8.10 -6.74
CA GLY A 44 -27.47 -7.63 -7.22
C GLY A 44 -26.48 -7.25 -6.10
N ARG A 45 -25.41 -6.55 -6.45
CA ARG A 45 -24.39 -6.01 -5.51
C ARG A 45 -24.99 -5.06 -4.45
N ARG A 46 -26.18 -4.52 -4.69
CA ARG A 46 -26.84 -3.48 -3.88
C ARG A 46 -27.96 -4.00 -2.96
N SER A 47 -28.33 -5.28 -3.05
CA SER A 47 -29.44 -5.86 -2.27
C SER A 47 -29.02 -7.03 -1.38
N VAL A 48 -29.80 -7.25 -0.32
CA VAL A 48 -29.62 -8.29 0.70
C VAL A 48 -30.98 -8.79 1.19
N VAL A 49 -31.16 -10.11 1.26
CA VAL A 49 -32.29 -10.76 1.93
C VAL A 49 -31.92 -11.05 3.39
N VAL A 50 -32.79 -10.64 4.31
CA VAL A 50 -32.68 -10.87 5.74
C VAL A 50 -33.74 -11.90 6.14
N PRO A 51 -33.34 -13.12 6.57
CA PRO A 51 -34.28 -14.18 6.91
C PRO A 51 -35.16 -13.82 8.12
N VAL A 52 -36.35 -14.42 8.19
CA VAL A 52 -37.32 -14.27 9.30
C VAL A 52 -36.64 -14.33 10.66
N GLY A 53 -36.95 -13.36 11.53
CA GLY A 53 -36.41 -13.29 12.89
C GLY A 53 -34.90 -13.04 13.00
N ARG A 54 -34.18 -12.81 11.89
CA ARG A 54 -32.74 -12.53 11.91
C ARG A 54 -32.43 -11.04 11.86
N ARG A 55 -31.23 -10.73 12.36
CA ARG A 55 -30.63 -9.39 12.34
C ARG A 55 -29.38 -9.42 11.49
N VAL A 56 -29.32 -8.47 10.56
CA VAL A 56 -28.14 -8.20 9.76
C VAL A 56 -27.65 -6.79 10.07
N SER A 57 -26.35 -6.64 10.29
CA SER A 57 -25.71 -5.37 10.59
C SER A 57 -24.78 -4.95 9.47
N PHE A 58 -24.87 -3.68 9.11
CA PHE A 58 -24.00 -3.01 8.15
C PHE A 58 -22.94 -2.14 8.86
N ALA A 59 -22.67 -2.44 10.14
CA ALA A 59 -21.56 -1.88 10.90
C ALA A 59 -20.23 -2.51 10.45
N THR A 60 -19.87 -2.28 9.19
CA THR A 60 -18.76 -2.95 8.51
C THR A 60 -17.94 -1.96 7.72
N TYR A 61 -16.73 -2.36 7.33
CA TYR A 61 -15.76 -1.48 6.68
C TYR A 61 -16.33 -0.76 5.45
N PHE A 62 -17.05 -1.46 4.58
CA PHE A 62 -17.58 -0.89 3.35
C PHE A 62 -18.95 -0.24 3.49
N ASN A 63 -19.81 -0.64 4.43
CA ASN A 63 -21.19 -0.15 4.47
C ASN A 63 -21.48 0.86 5.60
N ALA A 64 -20.61 0.95 6.61
CA ALA A 64 -20.67 2.02 7.59
C ALA A 64 -20.14 3.33 6.99
N PHE A 65 -20.67 4.46 7.46
CA PHE A 65 -20.27 5.80 7.03
C PHE A 65 -19.25 6.40 7.99
N PRO A 66 -18.02 6.76 7.54
CA PRO A 66 -16.95 7.30 8.37
C PRO A 66 -17.20 8.79 8.71
N ALA A 67 -18.22 9.05 9.52
CA ALA A 67 -18.77 10.37 9.80
C ALA A 67 -17.73 11.43 10.22
N SER A 68 -16.75 11.03 11.02
CA SER A 68 -15.69 11.95 11.50
C SER A 68 -14.74 12.45 10.40
N TYR A 69 -14.53 11.66 9.35
CA TYR A 69 -13.69 12.04 8.21
C TYR A 69 -14.38 13.11 7.37
N TRP A 70 -15.63 12.86 7.00
CA TRP A 70 -16.48 13.81 6.27
C TRP A 70 -16.60 15.12 7.05
N ARG A 71 -16.98 15.05 8.33
CA ARG A 71 -17.05 16.25 9.20
C ARG A 71 -15.76 17.07 9.20
N ARG A 72 -14.59 16.42 9.27
CA ARG A 72 -13.30 17.10 9.43
C ARG A 72 -12.80 17.73 8.14
N TRP A 73 -13.08 17.15 6.98
CA TRP A 73 -12.42 17.54 5.73
C TRP A 73 -13.37 18.12 4.69
N THR A 74 -14.68 17.85 4.77
CA THR A 74 -15.65 18.26 3.76
C THR A 74 -16.62 19.32 4.28
N SER A 75 -17.28 20.04 3.38
CA SER A 75 -18.33 21.03 3.67
C SER A 75 -19.64 20.43 4.21
N VAL A 76 -19.76 19.09 4.22
CA VAL A 76 -20.98 18.38 4.64
C VAL A 76 -21.17 18.51 6.15
N ASP A 77 -22.37 18.95 6.56
CA ASP A 77 -22.82 19.07 7.94
C ASP A 77 -23.93 18.08 8.31
N GLU A 78 -24.66 17.58 7.30
CA GLU A 78 -25.70 16.56 7.39
C GLU A 78 -25.51 15.49 6.31
N VAL A 79 -25.67 14.22 6.70
CA VAL A 79 -25.76 13.08 5.77
C VAL A 79 -27.17 12.51 5.80
N VAL A 80 -27.68 12.09 4.65
CA VAL A 80 -28.96 11.40 4.50
C VAL A 80 -28.69 9.92 4.22
N LEU A 81 -29.17 9.05 5.08
CA LEU A 81 -29.28 7.62 4.77
C LEU A 81 -30.63 7.38 4.10
N ARG A 82 -30.64 6.98 2.83
CA ARG A 82 -31.85 6.53 2.13
C ARG A 82 -31.86 5.01 2.08
N VAL A 83 -32.96 4.40 2.48
CA VAL A 83 -33.11 2.94 2.53
C VAL A 83 -34.35 2.55 1.77
N ARG A 84 -34.19 1.68 0.78
CA ARG A 84 -35.29 1.07 0.04
C ARG A 84 -35.39 -0.40 0.39
N ALA A 85 -36.56 -0.82 0.88
CA ALA A 85 -36.81 -2.18 1.30
C ALA A 85 -38.28 -2.60 1.10
N ARG A 86 -38.50 -3.91 1.06
CA ARG A 86 -39.82 -4.55 1.06
C ARG A 86 -39.86 -5.72 2.05
N GLY A 87 -41.05 -6.25 2.31
CA GLY A 87 -41.31 -7.25 3.34
C GLY A 87 -41.52 -6.62 4.71
N GLN A 88 -41.19 -7.36 5.78
CA GLN A 88 -41.24 -6.86 7.16
C GLN A 88 -39.85 -6.56 7.69
N ALA A 89 -39.43 -5.30 7.58
CA ALA A 89 -38.13 -4.82 8.02
C ALA A 89 -38.24 -3.80 9.15
N THR A 90 -37.43 -3.94 10.19
CA THR A 90 -37.11 -2.84 11.11
C THR A 90 -35.69 -2.38 10.83
N VAL A 91 -35.57 -1.16 10.29
CA VAL A 91 -34.27 -0.53 10.04
C VAL A 91 -33.90 0.31 11.26
N ILE A 92 -32.73 0.08 11.83
CA ILE A 92 -32.24 0.78 13.02
C ILE A 92 -30.91 1.46 12.69
N VAL A 93 -30.84 2.78 12.87
CA VAL A 93 -29.63 3.56 12.64
C VAL A 93 -28.89 3.76 13.95
N TYR A 94 -27.58 3.56 13.89
CA TYR A 94 -26.67 3.73 15.02
C TYR A 94 -25.57 4.71 14.67
N ARG A 95 -25.00 5.30 15.72
CA ARG A 95 -23.73 6.01 15.66
C ARG A 95 -22.76 5.49 16.71
N SER A 96 -21.49 5.83 16.53
CA SER A 96 -20.47 5.64 17.57
C SER A 96 -19.81 6.97 17.96
N SER A 97 -19.38 7.07 19.21
CA SER A 97 -18.42 8.10 19.63
C SER A 97 -16.99 7.69 19.24
N ALA A 98 -16.03 8.62 19.34
CA ALA A 98 -14.60 8.35 19.13
C ALA A 98 -14.01 7.25 20.05
N LYS A 99 -14.71 6.90 21.15
CA LYS A 99 -14.34 5.80 22.06
C LYS A 99 -14.93 4.44 21.66
N GLY A 100 -15.69 4.39 20.57
CA GLY A 100 -16.39 3.18 20.12
C GLY A 100 -17.68 2.85 20.86
N HIS A 101 -18.22 3.78 21.67
CA HIS A 101 -19.54 3.56 22.29
C HIS A 101 -20.65 3.73 21.25
N ALA A 102 -21.39 2.67 20.98
CA ALA A 102 -22.54 2.65 20.09
C ALA A 102 -23.79 3.28 20.73
N GLN A 103 -24.55 4.04 19.97
CA GLN A 103 -25.79 4.68 20.38
C GLN A 103 -26.81 4.58 19.25
N ARG A 104 -28.05 4.20 19.57
CA ARG A 104 -29.17 4.22 18.61
C ARG A 104 -29.56 5.67 18.33
N VAL A 105 -29.78 5.98 17.06
CA VAL A 105 -30.11 7.33 16.57
C VAL A 105 -31.58 7.40 16.17
N GLY A 106 -32.07 6.38 15.47
CA GLY A 106 -33.44 6.30 15.00
C GLY A 106 -33.80 4.91 14.51
N SER A 107 -35.06 4.71 14.17
CA SER A 107 -35.53 3.49 13.52
C SER A 107 -36.84 3.71 12.80
N VAL A 108 -37.08 2.92 11.77
CA VAL A 108 -38.36 2.85 11.06
C VAL A 108 -38.77 1.40 10.85
N ARG A 109 -40.08 1.14 10.88
CA ARG A 109 -40.65 -0.16 10.52
C ARG A 109 -41.26 -0.05 9.13
N ILE A 110 -40.88 -0.97 8.26
CA ILE A 110 -41.41 -1.16 6.93
C ILE A 110 -42.18 -2.48 6.96
N ASP A 111 -43.47 -2.43 6.64
CA ASP A 111 -44.35 -3.58 6.54
C ASP A 111 -45.13 -3.42 5.24
N SER A 112 -44.51 -3.85 4.14
CA SER A 112 -45.00 -3.56 2.79
C SER A 112 -44.53 -4.63 1.82
N ALA A 113 -45.46 -5.29 1.14
CA ALA A 113 -45.13 -6.25 0.08
C ALA A 113 -44.45 -5.57 -1.13
N THR A 114 -44.73 -4.27 -1.35
CA THR A 114 -44.09 -3.45 -2.38
C THR A 114 -42.94 -2.65 -1.80
N SER A 115 -41.99 -2.28 -2.67
CA SER A 115 -40.84 -1.44 -2.33
C SER A 115 -41.26 -0.12 -1.66
N ARG A 116 -40.66 0.17 -0.50
CA ARG A 116 -40.77 1.45 0.20
C ARG A 116 -39.40 2.06 0.45
N GLU A 117 -39.34 3.38 0.31
CA GLU A 117 -38.15 4.18 0.59
C GLU A 117 -38.36 4.99 1.87
N GLU A 118 -37.40 4.90 2.78
CA GLU A 118 -37.36 5.62 4.04
C GLU A 118 -36.04 6.40 4.16
N THR A 119 -36.07 7.55 4.83
CA THR A 119 -34.89 8.43 4.93
C THR A 119 -34.58 8.84 6.36
N PHE A 120 -33.29 8.90 6.69
CA PHE A 120 -32.79 9.42 7.96
C PHE A 120 -31.86 10.59 7.70
N ARG A 121 -32.18 11.76 8.25
CA ARG A 121 -31.30 12.94 8.26
C ARG A 121 -30.43 12.93 9.50
N LEU A 122 -29.12 12.98 9.32
CA LEU A 122 -28.15 12.68 10.37
C LEU A 122 -27.08 13.78 10.42
N THR A 123 -27.06 14.54 11.52
CA THR A 123 -26.06 15.60 11.72
C THR A 123 -24.65 15.03 11.93
N LEU A 124 -23.64 15.65 11.32
CA LEU A 124 -22.23 15.35 11.54
C LEU A 124 -21.63 16.14 12.73
N SER A 125 -22.39 17.01 13.40
CA SER A 125 -21.92 17.82 14.52
C SER A 125 -21.12 17.05 15.61
N PRO A 126 -21.54 15.85 16.08
CA PRO A 126 -20.91 15.20 17.22
C PRO A 126 -19.66 14.35 16.90
N PHE A 127 -19.09 14.43 15.69
CA PHE A 127 -17.98 13.56 15.24
C PHE A 127 -16.63 14.28 15.13
N ILE A 128 -16.30 15.18 16.08
CA ILE A 128 -15.06 15.99 16.05
C ILE A 128 -13.81 15.12 15.95
N ASP A 129 -13.70 14.09 16.80
CA ASP A 129 -12.47 13.31 16.98
C ASP A 129 -12.61 11.85 16.50
N GLY A 130 -13.77 11.48 15.99
CA GLY A 130 -14.07 10.10 15.65
C GLY A 130 -15.55 9.75 15.64
N GLY A 131 -15.83 8.57 15.11
CA GLY A 131 -17.13 7.93 15.07
C GLY A 131 -17.63 7.68 13.66
N TRP A 132 -18.64 6.81 13.62
CA TRP A 132 -19.25 6.23 12.43
C TRP A 132 -20.77 6.27 12.55
N TYR A 133 -21.46 6.30 11.42
CA TYR A 133 -22.86 5.89 11.32
C TYR A 133 -22.97 4.52 10.65
N TRP A 134 -23.97 3.73 11.01
CA TRP A 134 -24.33 2.51 10.29
C TRP A 134 -25.82 2.18 10.51
N MET A 135 -26.32 1.21 9.77
CA MET A 135 -27.66 0.67 9.96
C MET A 135 -27.64 -0.83 10.20
N ASP A 136 -28.68 -1.31 10.87
CA ASP A 136 -29.02 -2.72 10.99
C ASP A 136 -30.43 -2.94 10.44
N VAL A 137 -30.66 -4.10 9.84
CA VAL A 137 -31.97 -4.54 9.36
C VAL A 137 -32.36 -5.79 10.13
N LEU A 138 -33.54 -5.74 10.74
CA LEU A 138 -34.14 -6.86 11.47
C LEU A 138 -35.40 -7.31 10.72
N ALA A 139 -35.48 -8.58 10.34
CA ALA A 139 -36.69 -9.14 9.76
C ALA A 139 -37.74 -9.46 10.85
N GLY A 140 -39.00 -9.25 10.51
CA GLY A 140 -40.14 -9.53 11.39
C GLY A 140 -40.60 -11.00 11.29
N GLU A 141 -41.91 -11.17 11.12
CA GLU A 141 -42.56 -12.48 10.95
C GLU A 141 -42.42 -12.99 9.51
N THR A 142 -42.14 -12.09 8.57
CA THR A 142 -41.76 -12.42 7.18
C THR A 142 -40.36 -11.91 6.87
N GLU A 143 -39.81 -12.37 5.75
CA GLU A 143 -38.51 -11.95 5.26
C GLU A 143 -38.46 -10.44 5.02
N ALA A 144 -37.27 -9.86 5.14
CA ALA A 144 -37.01 -8.48 4.73
C ALA A 144 -36.03 -8.46 3.56
N VAL A 145 -36.36 -7.73 2.50
CA VAL A 145 -35.46 -7.51 1.37
C VAL A 145 -35.00 -6.07 1.42
N LEU A 146 -33.72 -5.86 1.72
CA LEU A 146 -33.05 -4.57 1.49
C LEU A 146 -32.71 -4.50 0.01
N GLU A 147 -33.40 -3.65 -0.74
CA GLU A 147 -33.17 -3.49 -2.18
C GLU A 147 -31.99 -2.54 -2.44
N ARG A 148 -31.89 -1.47 -1.64
CA ARG A 148 -30.83 -0.46 -1.75
C ARG A 148 -30.67 0.34 -0.48
N ALA A 149 -29.45 0.74 -0.16
CA ALA A 149 -29.19 1.82 0.79
C ALA A 149 -28.07 2.72 0.30
N ASP A 150 -28.28 4.03 0.40
CA ASP A 150 -27.33 5.05 -0.05
C ASP A 150 -27.02 6.02 1.09
N TRP A 151 -25.75 6.36 1.26
CA TRP A 151 -25.33 7.53 2.02
C TRP A 151 -25.22 8.71 1.05
N CYS A 152 -26.04 9.74 1.26
CA CYS A 152 -26.09 10.93 0.42
C CYS A 152 -25.69 12.17 1.23
N ALA A 153 -24.98 13.11 0.61
CA ALA A 153 -24.82 14.43 1.22
C ALA A 153 -26.19 15.11 1.35
N GLY A 154 -26.46 15.72 2.51
CA GLY A 154 -27.69 16.46 2.77
C GLY A 154 -27.46 17.97 2.88
N GLY A 155 -28.56 18.70 3.07
CA GLY A 155 -28.54 20.14 3.36
C GLY A 155 -28.02 21.01 2.21
N SER A 156 -27.72 22.27 2.55
CA SER A 156 -27.21 23.27 1.60
C SER A 156 -25.86 22.88 0.98
N ALA A 157 -25.08 22.03 1.65
CA ALA A 157 -23.79 21.55 1.14
C ALA A 157 -23.95 20.76 -0.17
N ALA A 158 -25.08 20.07 -0.37
CA ALA A 158 -25.37 19.33 -1.61
C ALA A 158 -25.80 20.25 -2.77
N GLU A 159 -26.21 21.48 -2.49
CA GLU A 159 -26.65 22.43 -3.52
C GLU A 159 -25.46 23.03 -4.25
N GLY A 160 -25.39 22.83 -5.57
CA GLY A 160 -24.36 23.44 -6.42
C GLY A 160 -23.04 22.68 -6.51
N ILE A 161 -22.86 21.57 -5.79
CA ILE A 161 -21.73 20.66 -5.99
C ILE A 161 -21.98 19.84 -7.26
N ARG A 162 -21.10 19.99 -8.25
CA ARG A 162 -21.08 19.12 -9.42
C ARG A 162 -20.28 17.86 -9.10
N GLN A 163 -20.67 16.74 -9.68
CA GLN A 163 -19.85 15.54 -9.66
C GLN A 163 -18.60 15.77 -10.50
N GLY A 164 -17.43 15.60 -9.89
CA GLY A 164 -16.16 15.74 -10.59
C GLY A 164 -15.86 14.56 -11.51
N ARG A 165 -14.92 14.79 -12.43
CA ARG A 165 -14.46 13.80 -13.41
C ARG A 165 -13.04 13.37 -13.09
N VAL A 166 -12.73 12.09 -13.35
CA VAL A 166 -11.45 11.49 -12.95
C VAL A 166 -10.77 10.77 -14.11
N SER A 167 -9.46 10.89 -14.20
CA SER A 167 -8.60 10.03 -15.01
C SER A 167 -7.99 8.94 -14.13
N LEU A 168 -7.98 7.69 -14.59
CA LEU A 168 -7.31 6.59 -13.90
C LEU A 168 -5.91 6.39 -14.47
N GLY A 169 -4.90 6.25 -13.62
CA GLY A 169 -3.51 5.98 -14.01
C GLY A 169 -3.03 4.65 -13.45
N ILE A 170 -2.84 3.65 -14.30
CA ILE A 170 -2.38 2.30 -13.95
C ILE A 170 -0.93 2.15 -14.41
N THR A 171 0.00 1.96 -13.47
CA THR A 171 1.42 1.70 -13.80
C THR A 171 1.67 0.20 -13.84
N THR A 172 2.32 -0.31 -14.90
CA THR A 172 2.60 -1.75 -15.01
C THR A 172 4.01 -2.07 -15.52
N PHE A 173 4.57 -3.18 -15.03
CA PHE A 173 5.84 -3.73 -15.46
C PHE A 173 5.80 -5.27 -15.42
N ASN A 174 5.73 -5.91 -16.60
CA ASN A 174 5.76 -7.38 -16.74
C ASN A 174 4.66 -8.12 -15.96
N ARG A 175 3.47 -7.52 -15.79
CA ARG A 175 2.29 -8.16 -15.19
C ARG A 175 1.03 -7.97 -16.05
N PRO A 176 1.07 -8.40 -17.33
CA PRO A 176 -0.03 -8.16 -18.26
C PRO A 176 -1.36 -8.75 -17.77
N GLU A 177 -1.34 -9.93 -17.17
CA GLU A 177 -2.56 -10.60 -16.68
C GLU A 177 -3.29 -9.81 -15.60
N PHE A 178 -2.56 -9.34 -14.57
CA PHE A 178 -3.12 -8.50 -13.50
C PHE A 178 -3.71 -7.20 -14.05
N CYS A 179 -2.98 -6.53 -14.95
CA CYS A 179 -3.44 -5.30 -15.57
C CYS A 179 -4.73 -5.53 -16.36
N VAL A 180 -4.81 -6.59 -17.19
CA VAL A 180 -6.01 -6.88 -17.98
C VAL A 180 -7.20 -7.27 -17.10
N ASP A 181 -6.98 -8.03 -16.03
CA ASP A 181 -8.04 -8.37 -15.08
C ASP A 181 -8.64 -7.12 -14.40
N GLN A 182 -7.79 -6.14 -14.07
CA GLN A 182 -8.23 -4.85 -13.54
C GLN A 182 -9.03 -4.05 -14.57
N LEU A 183 -8.59 -3.98 -15.84
CA LEU A 183 -9.32 -3.31 -16.92
C LEU A 183 -10.70 -3.93 -17.15
N LEU A 184 -10.78 -5.27 -17.15
CA LEU A 184 -12.04 -5.99 -17.28
C LEU A 184 -12.95 -5.78 -16.07
N ALA A 185 -12.39 -5.64 -14.86
CA ALA A 185 -13.18 -5.29 -13.67
C ALA A 185 -13.78 -3.89 -13.77
N LEU A 186 -13.03 -2.91 -14.29
CA LEU A 186 -13.53 -1.56 -14.58
C LEU A 186 -14.62 -1.57 -15.66
N ALA A 187 -14.44 -2.36 -16.72
CA ALA A 187 -15.44 -2.51 -17.78
C ALA A 187 -16.80 -3.04 -17.28
N ARG A 188 -16.79 -3.82 -16.18
CA ARG A 188 -18.00 -4.34 -15.51
C ARG A 188 -18.63 -3.36 -14.51
N ALA A 189 -18.10 -2.14 -14.38
CA ALA A 189 -18.57 -1.13 -13.43
C ALA A 189 -19.06 0.15 -14.17
N PRO A 190 -20.21 0.09 -14.86
CA PRO A 190 -20.70 1.22 -15.67
C PRO A 190 -20.87 2.50 -14.86
N GLU A 191 -21.29 2.41 -13.60
CA GLU A 191 -21.43 3.59 -12.73
C GLU A 191 -20.11 4.32 -12.46
N VAL A 192 -18.98 3.61 -12.52
CA VAL A 192 -17.65 4.22 -12.41
C VAL A 192 -17.27 4.85 -13.75
N LEU A 193 -17.55 4.17 -14.86
CA LEU A 193 -17.25 4.67 -16.20
C LEU A 193 -18.01 5.96 -16.55
N ASP A 194 -19.14 6.25 -15.89
CA ASP A 194 -19.89 7.50 -16.03
C ASP A 194 -19.08 8.74 -15.61
N ILE A 195 -18.13 8.58 -14.68
CA ILE A 195 -17.28 9.68 -14.18
C ILE A 195 -15.83 9.63 -14.67
N VAL A 196 -15.43 8.54 -15.31
CA VAL A 196 -14.06 8.34 -15.82
C VAL A 196 -13.90 8.97 -17.20
N ASP A 197 -12.94 9.88 -17.35
CA ASP A 197 -12.59 10.49 -18.64
C ASP A 197 -11.62 9.63 -19.43
N ASP A 198 -10.53 9.21 -18.79
CA ASP A 198 -9.41 8.47 -19.36
C ASP A 198 -8.95 7.36 -18.42
N ILE A 199 -8.45 6.28 -18.99
CA ILE A 199 -7.75 5.19 -18.32
C ILE A 199 -6.39 5.07 -18.99
N TYR A 200 -5.36 5.60 -18.35
CA TYR A 200 -3.98 5.53 -18.82
C TYR A 200 -3.32 4.27 -18.26
N VAL A 201 -2.94 3.34 -19.13
CA VAL A 201 -2.08 2.21 -18.77
C VAL A 201 -0.67 2.53 -19.20
N VAL A 202 0.23 2.77 -18.24
CA VAL A 202 1.64 3.08 -18.49
C VAL A 202 2.44 1.78 -18.41
N ASP A 203 2.64 1.15 -19.57
CA ASP A 203 3.36 -0.11 -19.73
C ASP A 203 4.87 0.14 -19.89
N GLN A 204 5.61 -0.21 -18.84
CA GLN A 204 7.05 -0.05 -18.74
C GLN A 204 7.81 -1.38 -18.95
N GLY A 205 7.08 -2.47 -19.23
CA GLY A 205 7.61 -3.83 -19.26
C GLY A 205 8.13 -4.27 -20.63
N THR A 206 8.69 -5.47 -20.68
CA THR A 206 9.00 -6.19 -21.91
C THR A 206 7.91 -7.20 -22.26
N GLN A 207 7.16 -7.68 -21.27
CA GLN A 207 5.93 -8.47 -21.47
C GLN A 207 4.76 -7.48 -21.55
N ARG A 208 4.32 -7.18 -22.77
CA ARG A 208 3.38 -6.09 -23.01
C ARG A 208 1.96 -6.47 -22.66
N VAL A 209 1.20 -5.51 -22.11
CA VAL A 209 -0.23 -5.68 -21.81
C VAL A 209 -1.04 -5.97 -23.06
N ARG A 210 -0.69 -5.33 -24.19
CA ARG A 210 -1.37 -5.55 -25.48
C ARG A 210 -1.26 -6.98 -26.01
N ASP A 211 -0.28 -7.74 -25.53
CA ASP A 211 -0.02 -9.11 -25.99
C ASP A 211 -0.82 -10.16 -25.18
N ASP A 212 -1.51 -9.78 -24.09
CA ASP A 212 -2.44 -10.68 -23.40
C ASP A 212 -3.67 -10.95 -24.29
N GLY A 213 -4.04 -12.23 -24.44
CA GLY A 213 -5.13 -12.64 -25.32
C GLY A 213 -6.52 -12.07 -24.98
N ARG A 214 -6.71 -11.52 -23.76
CA ARG A 214 -7.94 -10.88 -23.32
C ARG A 214 -7.91 -9.36 -23.48
N PHE A 215 -6.78 -8.74 -23.82
CA PHE A 215 -6.67 -7.27 -23.94
C PHE A 215 -7.65 -6.69 -24.96
N GLY A 216 -7.83 -7.32 -26.13
CA GLY A 216 -8.76 -6.85 -27.15
C GLY A 216 -10.22 -6.76 -26.67
N ARG A 217 -10.60 -7.58 -25.68
CA ARG A 217 -11.90 -7.46 -25.00
C ARG A 217 -11.96 -6.21 -24.13
N ALA A 218 -10.93 -5.98 -23.31
CA ALA A 218 -10.86 -4.79 -22.47
C ALA A 218 -10.85 -3.50 -23.29
N GLU A 219 -10.10 -3.46 -24.39
CA GLU A 219 -10.06 -2.34 -25.33
C GLU A 219 -11.43 -2.06 -25.95
N SER A 220 -12.14 -3.10 -26.39
CA SER A 220 -13.49 -2.99 -26.95
C SER A 220 -14.52 -2.48 -25.93
N GLU A 221 -14.52 -3.04 -24.70
CA GLU A 221 -15.50 -2.67 -23.66
C GLU A 221 -15.24 -1.27 -23.07
N LEU A 222 -13.97 -0.88 -22.88
CA LEU A 222 -13.61 0.44 -22.35
C LEU A 222 -13.65 1.53 -23.42
N GLY A 223 -13.41 1.16 -24.67
CA GLY A 223 -13.48 2.03 -25.84
C GLY A 223 -12.47 3.18 -25.80
N PRO A 224 -12.85 4.40 -26.24
CA PRO A 224 -11.91 5.52 -26.40
C PRO A 224 -11.37 6.08 -25.07
N ARG A 225 -11.85 5.58 -23.92
CA ARG A 225 -11.31 5.93 -22.59
C ARG A 225 -9.96 5.26 -22.35
N LEU A 226 -9.73 4.05 -22.88
CA LEU A 226 -8.49 3.32 -22.66
C LEU A 226 -7.36 3.89 -23.51
N ARG A 227 -6.24 4.23 -22.87
CA ARG A 227 -5.02 4.70 -23.52
C ARG A 227 -3.83 3.91 -23.00
N LEU A 228 -3.32 3.01 -23.85
CA LEU A 228 -2.08 2.28 -23.57
C LEU A 228 -0.88 3.14 -23.98
N ILE A 229 0.04 3.36 -23.04
CA ILE A 229 1.25 4.16 -23.19
C ILE A 229 2.44 3.27 -22.90
N GLU A 230 3.24 2.99 -23.92
CA GLU A 230 4.48 2.22 -23.78
C GLU A 230 5.66 3.17 -23.57
N GLN A 231 6.48 2.92 -22.54
CA GLN A 231 7.70 3.68 -22.28
C GLN A 231 8.81 2.79 -21.69
N GLY A 232 10.02 3.33 -21.57
CA GLY A 232 11.12 2.67 -20.85
C GLY A 232 10.86 2.56 -19.34
N ASN A 233 11.56 1.65 -18.67
CA ASN A 233 11.38 1.44 -17.24
C ASN A 233 11.93 2.61 -16.40
N LEU A 234 11.02 3.40 -15.83
CA LEU A 234 11.30 4.52 -14.95
C LEU A 234 10.79 4.28 -13.52
N GLY A 235 10.48 3.01 -13.21
CA GLY A 235 9.92 2.58 -11.93
C GLY A 235 8.52 3.12 -11.67
N GLY A 236 8.03 2.97 -10.44
CA GLY A 236 6.75 3.50 -10.00
C GLY A 236 6.67 5.01 -10.18
N SER A 237 7.70 5.75 -9.77
CA SER A 237 7.69 7.23 -9.85
C SER A 237 7.49 7.73 -11.28
N GLY A 238 8.11 7.06 -12.26
CA GLY A 238 7.96 7.41 -13.67
C GLY A 238 6.61 7.03 -14.26
N GLY A 239 6.07 5.86 -13.91
CA GLY A 239 4.74 5.44 -14.35
C GLY A 239 3.63 6.36 -13.85
N PHE A 240 3.63 6.66 -12.54
CA PHE A 240 2.66 7.57 -11.94
C PHE A 240 2.83 9.01 -12.43
N SER A 241 4.06 9.49 -12.60
CA SER A 241 4.30 10.83 -13.17
C SER A 241 3.82 10.91 -14.61
N ARG A 242 3.94 9.84 -15.40
CA ARG A 242 3.41 9.79 -16.75
C ARG A 242 1.90 9.93 -16.75
N ALA A 243 1.19 9.16 -15.92
CA ALA A 243 -0.27 9.27 -15.80
C ALA A 243 -0.71 10.68 -15.36
N MET A 244 -0.04 11.27 -14.37
CA MET A 244 -0.31 12.64 -13.93
C MET A 244 -0.09 13.67 -15.05
N ASP A 245 1.00 13.56 -15.82
CA ASP A 245 1.30 14.46 -16.94
C ASP A 245 0.27 14.32 -18.09
N GLU A 246 -0.13 13.09 -18.42
CA GLU A 246 -1.14 12.82 -19.44
C GLU A 246 -2.52 13.39 -19.04
N THR A 247 -2.90 13.29 -17.75
CA THR A 247 -4.09 13.96 -17.24
C THR A 247 -3.99 15.49 -17.35
N LEU A 248 -2.83 16.07 -17.01
CA LEU A 248 -2.60 17.52 -17.15
C LEU A 248 -2.72 17.97 -18.60
N GLN A 249 -2.12 17.23 -19.54
CA GLN A 249 -2.14 17.53 -20.97
C GLN A 249 -3.55 17.39 -21.56
N ALA A 250 -4.31 16.39 -21.14
CA ALA A 250 -5.69 16.20 -21.60
C ALA A 250 -6.63 17.32 -21.12
N GLY A 251 -6.36 17.92 -19.95
CA GLY A 251 -7.01 19.14 -19.49
C GLY A 251 -8.51 19.04 -19.22
N ARG A 252 -9.06 17.83 -19.07
CA ARG A 252 -10.51 17.58 -18.95
C ARG A 252 -10.99 17.00 -17.62
N SER A 253 -10.11 16.39 -16.84
CA SER A 253 -10.44 15.82 -15.53
C SER A 253 -10.19 16.80 -14.38
N ASP A 254 -10.95 16.64 -13.31
CA ASP A 254 -10.75 17.34 -12.03
C ASP A 254 -9.74 16.62 -11.14
N TYR A 255 -9.65 15.30 -11.32
CA TYR A 255 -8.84 14.40 -10.50
C TYR A 255 -8.03 13.42 -11.36
N VAL A 256 -6.90 12.97 -10.83
CA VAL A 256 -6.22 11.74 -11.27
C VAL A 256 -6.24 10.74 -10.12
N LEU A 257 -6.64 9.50 -10.39
CA LEU A 257 -6.59 8.40 -9.42
C LEU A 257 -5.53 7.40 -9.87
N LEU A 258 -4.46 7.33 -9.07
CA LEU A 258 -3.34 6.42 -9.28
C LEU A 258 -3.69 5.04 -8.73
N LEU A 259 -3.35 4.00 -9.50
CA LEU A 259 -3.55 2.58 -9.21
C LEU A 259 -2.29 1.80 -9.58
N ASP A 260 -1.95 0.81 -8.76
CA ASP A 260 -1.01 -0.25 -9.15
C ASP A 260 -1.68 -1.25 -10.10
N ASP A 261 -0.89 -2.06 -10.80
CA ASP A 261 -1.40 -3.10 -11.70
C ASP A 261 -1.83 -4.38 -10.95
N ASP A 262 -1.13 -4.76 -9.89
CA ASP A 262 -1.34 -5.96 -9.09
C ASP A 262 -2.36 -5.79 -7.94
N VAL A 263 -3.32 -4.89 -8.13
CA VAL A 263 -4.44 -4.69 -7.19
C VAL A 263 -5.78 -5.16 -7.71
N VAL A 264 -6.59 -5.66 -6.78
CA VAL A 264 -8.04 -5.78 -6.97
C VAL A 264 -8.70 -4.55 -6.34
N THR A 265 -9.29 -3.70 -7.17
CA THR A 265 -9.90 -2.44 -6.71
C THR A 265 -11.38 -2.65 -6.35
N GLU A 266 -11.79 -2.16 -5.18
CA GLU A 266 -13.21 -1.97 -4.90
C GLU A 266 -13.72 -0.76 -5.68
N THR A 267 -14.45 -1.01 -6.77
CA THR A 267 -14.88 0.00 -7.75
C THR A 267 -15.75 1.10 -7.15
N GLU A 268 -16.58 0.78 -6.15
CA GLU A 268 -17.34 1.79 -5.38
C GLU A 268 -16.41 2.78 -4.65
N GLY A 269 -15.19 2.35 -4.32
CA GLY A 269 -14.14 3.20 -3.74
C GLY A 269 -13.77 4.39 -4.64
N VAL A 270 -13.84 4.25 -5.97
CA VAL A 270 -13.58 5.35 -6.91
C VAL A 270 -14.66 6.44 -6.78
N LEU A 271 -15.94 6.03 -6.72
CA LEU A 271 -17.08 6.93 -6.53
C LEU A 271 -16.99 7.67 -5.19
N ARG A 272 -16.60 6.95 -4.13
CA ARG A 272 -16.40 7.53 -2.79
C ARG A 272 -15.27 8.53 -2.75
N ALA A 273 -14.16 8.24 -3.44
CA ALA A 273 -13.01 9.14 -3.52
C ALA A 273 -13.41 10.46 -4.20
N VAL A 274 -14.08 10.38 -5.35
CA VAL A 274 -14.56 11.56 -6.10
C VAL A 274 -15.58 12.33 -5.29
N ALA A 275 -16.59 11.67 -4.72
CA ALA A 275 -17.57 12.35 -3.87
C ALA A 275 -16.90 13.06 -2.69
N PHE A 276 -15.97 12.39 -1.98
CA PHE A 276 -15.27 13.03 -0.86
C PHE A 276 -14.46 14.25 -1.32
N ALA A 277 -13.78 14.16 -2.46
CA ALA A 277 -13.01 15.25 -3.04
C ALA A 277 -13.89 16.43 -3.47
N ASP A 278 -15.05 16.17 -4.09
CA ASP A 278 -16.01 17.19 -4.53
C ASP A 278 -16.53 18.03 -3.35
N PHE A 279 -16.72 17.40 -2.19
CA PHE A 279 -17.15 18.09 -0.97
C PHE A 279 -15.98 18.63 -0.14
N ALA A 280 -14.72 18.37 -0.49
CA ALA A 280 -13.58 18.77 0.33
C ALA A 280 -13.47 20.30 0.45
N ARG A 281 -13.28 20.82 1.68
CA ARG A 281 -13.15 22.28 1.92
C ARG A 281 -11.91 22.89 1.27
N THR A 282 -10.92 22.07 1.00
CA THR A 282 -9.65 22.41 0.37
C THR A 282 -9.30 21.21 -0.52
N PRO A 283 -8.70 21.40 -1.70
CA PRO A 283 -8.24 20.27 -2.50
C PRO A 283 -7.43 19.30 -1.63
N THR A 284 -7.92 18.05 -1.56
CA THR A 284 -7.44 17.04 -0.61
C THR A 284 -7.04 15.81 -1.40
N ILE A 285 -5.87 15.24 -1.08
CA ILE A 285 -5.45 13.95 -1.59
C ILE A 285 -6.24 12.86 -0.84
N VAL A 286 -6.95 12.01 -1.56
CA VAL A 286 -7.83 10.98 -0.99
C VAL A 286 -7.26 9.60 -1.30
N GLY A 287 -6.69 8.98 -0.29
CA GLY A 287 -6.07 7.67 -0.37
C GLY A 287 -7.02 6.55 0.06
N GLY A 288 -6.94 5.41 -0.63
CA GLY A 288 -7.60 4.17 -0.25
C GLY A 288 -6.75 3.38 0.73
N HIS A 289 -7.40 2.61 1.60
CA HIS A 289 -6.71 1.63 2.42
C HIS A 289 -6.30 0.39 1.62
N MET A 290 -5.26 -0.29 2.09
CA MET A 290 -4.79 -1.52 1.48
C MET A 290 -5.19 -2.74 2.32
N PHE A 291 -5.91 -3.67 1.71
CA PHE A 291 -6.11 -5.03 2.25
C PHE A 291 -5.09 -6.00 1.67
N ASN A 292 -4.79 -7.05 2.43
CA ASN A 292 -3.91 -8.12 1.99
C ASN A 292 -4.63 -8.99 0.94
N LEU A 293 -4.03 -9.19 -0.23
CA LEU A 293 -4.60 -10.00 -1.32
C LEU A 293 -4.80 -11.48 -0.94
N PHE A 294 -3.95 -12.02 -0.07
CA PHE A 294 -4.01 -13.42 0.35
C PHE A 294 -4.83 -13.64 1.63
N ALA A 295 -4.96 -12.60 2.45
CA ALA A 295 -5.80 -12.56 3.64
C ALA A 295 -6.82 -11.43 3.51
N ARG A 296 -7.86 -11.64 2.69
CA ARG A 296 -8.70 -10.58 2.14
C ARG A 296 -9.53 -9.79 3.16
N SER A 297 -9.66 -10.25 4.40
CA SER A 297 -10.28 -9.51 5.51
C SER A 297 -9.30 -8.70 6.35
N GLN A 298 -7.99 -8.81 6.07
CA GLN A 298 -6.91 -8.19 6.82
C GLN A 298 -6.48 -6.86 6.20
N LEU A 299 -6.69 -5.78 6.93
CA LEU A 299 -6.23 -4.43 6.62
C LEU A 299 -4.74 -4.28 6.98
N HIS A 300 -3.92 -3.79 6.05
CA HIS A 300 -2.49 -3.62 6.28
C HIS A 300 -2.19 -2.57 7.38
N ALA A 301 -2.68 -1.36 7.18
CA ALA A 301 -2.60 -0.25 8.12
C ALA A 301 -3.84 0.62 7.95
N TYR A 302 -4.34 1.19 9.05
CA TYR A 302 -5.46 2.13 9.02
C TYR A 302 -5.03 3.57 8.71
N GLY A 303 -3.71 3.81 8.64
CA GLY A 303 -3.13 5.11 8.32
C GLY A 303 -1.64 5.11 8.65
N GLU A 304 -0.88 5.90 7.91
CA GLU A 304 0.58 5.97 8.04
C GLU A 304 1.05 7.42 8.21
N THR A 305 2.13 7.59 8.96
CA THR A 305 2.74 8.89 9.28
C THR A 305 4.26 8.80 9.16
N ILE A 306 4.93 9.94 9.10
CA ILE A 306 6.39 10.01 9.11
C ILE A 306 6.87 10.34 10.52
N GLY A 307 7.59 9.40 11.13
CA GLY A 307 8.26 9.58 12.42
C GLY A 307 9.39 10.61 12.30
N ARG A 308 9.07 11.91 12.39
CA ARG A 308 9.93 13.04 11.97
C ARG A 308 11.36 13.04 12.52
N TYR A 309 11.58 12.52 13.73
CA TYR A 309 12.92 12.48 14.35
C TYR A 309 13.83 11.41 13.75
N ARG A 310 13.26 10.27 13.33
CA ARG A 310 13.97 9.20 12.64
C ARG A 310 13.85 9.33 11.13
N TRP A 311 12.84 10.06 10.66
CA TRP A 311 12.42 10.16 9.27
C TRP A 311 12.21 8.78 8.64
N TRP A 312 11.19 8.10 9.13
CA TRP A 312 10.79 6.75 8.71
C TRP A 312 9.26 6.67 8.72
N TRP A 313 8.65 5.88 7.84
CA TRP A 313 7.21 5.64 7.90
C TRP A 313 6.85 4.78 9.10
N GLU A 314 5.82 5.19 9.82
CA GLU A 314 5.34 4.53 11.02
C GLU A 314 3.81 4.47 10.98
N GLU A 315 3.26 3.54 11.76
CA GLU A 315 1.81 3.45 11.99
C GLU A 315 1.29 4.77 12.53
N ALA A 316 0.16 5.24 12.01
CA ALA A 316 -0.47 6.43 12.57
C ALA A 316 -0.79 6.22 14.06
N PRO A 317 -0.63 7.25 14.92
CA PRO A 317 -0.87 7.12 16.35
C PRO A 317 -2.23 6.52 16.69
N HIS A 318 -2.25 5.65 17.70
CA HIS A 318 -3.46 4.95 18.17
C HIS A 318 -4.09 3.94 17.18
N THR A 319 -3.34 3.48 16.19
CA THR A 319 -3.76 2.40 15.28
C THR A 319 -3.01 1.10 15.57
N LYS A 320 -3.34 0.05 14.81
CA LYS A 320 -2.68 -1.27 14.81
C LYS A 320 -2.52 -1.74 13.37
N ARG A 321 -1.37 -2.33 13.04
CA ARG A 321 -1.15 -3.04 11.78
C ARG A 321 -1.94 -4.34 11.71
N GLU A 322 -2.14 -4.80 10.47
CA GLU A 322 -2.66 -6.13 10.14
C GLU A 322 -3.96 -6.42 10.89
N HIS A 323 -4.93 -5.50 10.77
CA HIS A 323 -6.22 -5.63 11.44
C HIS A 323 -7.16 -6.55 10.64
N ASP A 324 -7.49 -7.71 11.20
CA ASP A 324 -8.41 -8.66 10.56
C ASP A 324 -9.86 -8.52 11.04
N PHE A 325 -10.74 -8.11 10.14
CA PHE A 325 -12.17 -7.91 10.42
C PHE A 325 -12.97 -9.22 10.54
N ALA A 326 -12.49 -10.32 9.96
CA ALA A 326 -13.19 -11.60 9.97
C ALA A 326 -12.87 -12.46 11.22
N VAL A 327 -11.73 -12.18 11.86
CA VAL A 327 -11.26 -12.93 13.03
C VAL A 327 -11.80 -12.30 14.33
N PRO A 328 -12.23 -13.11 15.32
CA PRO A 328 -12.65 -12.60 16.62
C PRO A 328 -11.57 -11.75 17.31
N PRO A 329 -11.94 -10.76 18.15
CA PRO A 329 -10.97 -9.88 18.80
C PRO A 329 -9.94 -10.64 19.64
N SER A 330 -8.66 -10.32 19.41
CA SER A 330 -7.58 -10.83 20.25
C SER A 330 -7.70 -10.31 21.68
N LEU A 331 -7.70 -11.23 22.65
CA LEU A 331 -7.72 -10.88 24.08
C LEU A 331 -6.33 -10.49 24.63
N ASN A 332 -5.28 -10.58 23.79
CA ASN A 332 -3.92 -10.27 24.21
C ASN A 332 -3.63 -8.76 24.03
N PRO A 333 -3.55 -7.96 25.11
CA PRO A 333 -3.31 -6.52 25.01
C PRO A 333 -1.89 -6.19 24.49
N ARG A 334 -0.99 -7.17 24.44
CA ARG A 334 0.37 -7.04 23.91
C ARG A 334 0.50 -7.54 22.47
N ALA A 335 -0.60 -7.94 21.83
CA ALA A 335 -0.58 -8.29 20.42
C ALA A 335 -0.11 -7.09 19.59
N LYS A 336 0.77 -7.38 18.63
CA LYS A 336 1.24 -6.37 17.67
C LYS A 336 0.17 -6.10 16.60
N THR A 337 -0.54 -7.15 16.20
CA THR A 337 -1.67 -7.12 15.26
C THR A 337 -2.99 -6.98 16.02
N SER A 338 -4.08 -6.69 15.30
CA SER A 338 -5.42 -6.55 15.85
C SER A 338 -6.42 -7.40 15.07
N SER A 339 -7.56 -7.73 15.68
CA SER A 339 -8.68 -8.39 15.00
C SER A 339 -10.01 -7.97 15.61
N GLY A 340 -11.10 -8.24 14.92
CA GLY A 340 -12.46 -8.01 15.39
C GLY A 340 -13.27 -7.09 14.48
N SER A 341 -14.59 -7.17 14.57
CA SER A 341 -15.46 -6.29 13.79
C SER A 341 -15.32 -4.82 14.13
N LEU A 342 -15.88 -3.95 13.28
CA LEU A 342 -15.99 -2.52 13.56
C LEU A 342 -16.62 -2.28 14.94
N ARG A 343 -17.71 -2.98 15.30
CA ARG A 343 -18.39 -2.80 16.59
C ARG A 343 -17.58 -3.28 17.80
N GLN A 344 -16.63 -4.19 17.61
CA GLN A 344 -15.83 -4.77 18.70
C GLN A 344 -14.48 -4.05 18.87
N THR A 345 -14.03 -3.30 17.87
CA THR A 345 -12.69 -2.72 17.81
C THR A 345 -12.72 -1.21 18.06
N LYS A 346 -12.58 -0.82 19.33
CA LYS A 346 -12.72 0.58 19.79
C LYS A 346 -11.81 1.59 19.07
N TRP A 347 -10.59 1.20 18.71
CA TRP A 347 -9.62 2.12 18.12
C TRP A 347 -9.97 2.53 16.68
N LEU A 348 -10.76 1.73 15.94
CA LEU A 348 -11.28 2.06 14.61
C LEU A 348 -12.28 3.23 14.63
N HIS A 349 -12.78 3.62 15.79
CA HIS A 349 -13.73 4.71 15.92
C HIS A 349 -13.06 6.07 16.09
N ARG A 350 -11.74 6.13 16.30
CA ARG A 350 -11.02 7.39 16.32
C ARG A 350 -10.74 7.85 14.89
N ARG A 351 -10.90 9.14 14.59
CA ARG A 351 -10.38 9.67 13.32
C ARG A 351 -8.86 9.59 13.34
N VAL A 352 -8.29 9.05 12.27
CA VAL A 352 -6.84 8.95 12.10
C VAL A 352 -6.42 9.93 11.03
N ASP A 353 -5.54 10.85 11.41
CA ASP A 353 -4.91 11.81 10.51
C ASP A 353 -3.56 11.20 10.06
N VAL A 354 -3.21 11.38 8.78
CA VAL A 354 -2.07 10.74 8.12
C VAL A 354 -1.14 11.78 7.51
N ASP A 355 0.14 11.44 7.31
CA ASP A 355 1.06 12.31 6.56
C ASP A 355 1.06 11.96 5.06
N TYR A 356 0.72 10.71 4.69
CA TYR A 356 0.68 10.25 3.31
C TYR A 356 -0.26 9.04 3.13
N ASN A 357 -0.50 8.68 1.87
CA ASN A 357 -1.11 7.41 1.48
C ASN A 357 -0.34 6.84 0.29
N GLY A 358 -0.19 5.52 0.24
CA GLY A 358 0.46 4.87 -0.91
C GLY A 358 -0.38 4.93 -2.18
N TRP A 359 0.29 4.72 -3.30
CA TRP A 359 -0.27 4.90 -4.65
C TRP A 359 -0.93 3.65 -5.25
N TRP A 360 -1.15 2.59 -4.45
CA TRP A 360 -2.01 1.46 -4.83
C TRP A 360 -3.44 1.88 -5.17
N MET A 361 -3.94 2.95 -4.52
CA MET A 361 -5.22 3.60 -4.81
C MET A 361 -5.21 5.01 -4.20
N CYS A 362 -4.90 6.03 -4.99
CA CYS A 362 -4.76 7.40 -4.48
C CYS A 362 -5.30 8.44 -5.46
N LEU A 363 -6.35 9.16 -5.07
CA LEU A 363 -6.91 10.29 -5.82
C LEU A 363 -6.17 11.58 -5.47
N ILE A 364 -5.72 12.29 -6.49
CA ILE A 364 -5.02 13.57 -6.40
C ILE A 364 -5.80 14.60 -7.24
N PRO A 365 -6.23 15.74 -6.66
CA PRO A 365 -6.80 16.83 -7.44
C PRO A 365 -5.80 17.39 -8.45
N VAL A 366 -6.24 17.63 -9.68
CA VAL A 366 -5.40 18.18 -10.75
C VAL A 366 -4.82 19.54 -10.34
N ASP A 367 -5.54 20.33 -9.54
CA ASP A 367 -5.02 21.58 -8.98
C ASP A 367 -3.84 21.38 -8.02
N VAL A 368 -3.81 20.26 -7.29
CA VAL A 368 -2.64 19.89 -6.47
C VAL A 368 -1.48 19.56 -7.40
N VAL A 369 -1.68 18.74 -8.44
CA VAL A 369 -0.64 18.40 -9.42
C VAL A 369 -0.07 19.66 -10.09
N ARG A 370 -0.91 20.60 -10.51
CA ARG A 370 -0.48 21.89 -11.07
C ARG A 370 0.34 22.72 -10.08
N LYS A 371 -0.02 22.68 -8.80
CA LYS A 371 0.58 23.52 -7.77
C LYS A 371 1.91 22.98 -7.27
N VAL A 372 2.02 21.67 -7.07
CA VAL A 372 3.23 21.07 -6.48
C VAL A 372 4.11 20.36 -7.49
N GLY A 373 3.59 19.99 -8.66
CA GLY A 373 4.28 19.21 -9.69
C GLY A 373 3.92 17.72 -9.65
N LEU A 374 4.71 16.93 -10.37
CA LEU A 374 4.62 15.46 -10.45
C LEU A 374 5.38 14.79 -9.29
N SER A 375 5.62 13.47 -9.39
CA SER A 375 6.44 12.74 -8.42
C SER A 375 7.89 13.26 -8.39
N MET A 376 8.58 13.04 -7.28
CA MET A 376 10.04 13.13 -7.30
C MET A 376 10.63 11.95 -8.09
N PRO A 377 11.69 12.15 -8.90
CA PRO A 377 12.30 11.09 -9.70
C PRO A 377 13.07 10.06 -8.84
N MET A 378 12.33 9.17 -8.17
CA MET A 378 12.82 8.24 -7.15
C MET A 378 13.04 6.81 -7.64
N PHE A 379 12.52 6.47 -8.83
CA PHE A 379 12.33 5.12 -9.35
C PHE A 379 11.28 4.34 -8.56
N ILE A 380 11.55 3.99 -7.29
CA ILE A 380 10.58 3.35 -6.38
C ILE A 380 10.79 3.82 -4.94
N LYS A 381 9.75 3.66 -4.10
CA LYS A 381 9.73 3.94 -2.64
C LYS A 381 9.89 5.42 -2.32
N TRP A 382 9.20 5.86 -1.27
CA TRP A 382 9.17 7.23 -0.73
C TRP A 382 8.54 8.30 -1.64
N ASP A 383 8.25 8.01 -2.90
CA ASP A 383 7.64 8.94 -3.84
C ASP A 383 6.23 9.35 -3.41
N ASP A 384 5.42 8.39 -3.00
CA ASP A 384 4.10 8.58 -2.42
C ASP A 384 4.13 9.47 -1.14
N ALA A 385 5.04 9.15 -0.23
CA ALA A 385 5.22 9.82 1.04
C ALA A 385 5.76 11.24 0.87
N GLU A 386 6.76 11.41 0.01
CA GLU A 386 7.30 12.72 -0.35
C GLU A 386 6.23 13.60 -0.96
N TYR A 387 5.46 13.07 -1.92
CA TYR A 387 4.46 13.84 -2.63
C TYR A 387 3.40 14.40 -1.67
N CYS A 388 2.90 13.56 -0.76
CA CYS A 388 1.91 13.97 0.24
C CYS A 388 2.49 14.97 1.25
N VAL A 389 3.74 14.79 1.70
CA VAL A 389 4.39 15.74 2.62
C VAL A 389 4.61 17.09 1.92
N ARG A 390 5.03 17.09 0.66
CA ARG A 390 5.19 18.29 -0.16
C ARG A 390 3.85 18.99 -0.41
N ALA A 391 2.81 18.23 -0.72
CA ALA A 391 1.43 18.74 -0.85
C ALA A 391 0.92 19.36 0.45
N GLY A 392 1.15 18.69 1.59
CA GLY A 392 0.84 19.20 2.92
C GLY A 392 1.57 20.50 3.24
N GLY A 393 2.84 20.62 2.87
CA GLY A 393 3.61 21.86 2.96
C GLY A 393 3.06 23.01 2.11
N ALA A 394 2.36 22.70 1.02
CA ALA A 394 1.65 23.66 0.18
C ALA A 394 0.19 23.92 0.61
N GLY A 395 -0.27 23.31 1.70
CA GLY A 395 -1.60 23.50 2.27
C GLY A 395 -2.67 22.50 1.83
N PHE A 396 -2.29 21.44 1.10
CA PHE A 396 -3.21 20.37 0.67
C PHE A 396 -3.07 19.14 1.58
N PRO A 397 -4.09 18.81 2.38
CA PRO A 397 -4.02 17.66 3.27
C PRO A 397 -4.15 16.33 2.50
N THR A 398 -3.69 15.25 3.15
CA THR A 398 -3.93 13.87 2.72
C THR A 398 -4.86 13.17 3.71
N VAL A 399 -5.77 12.35 3.19
CA VAL A 399 -6.72 11.56 3.98
C VAL A 399 -6.71 10.11 3.47
N SER A 400 -6.41 9.15 4.34
CA SER A 400 -6.75 7.73 4.08
C SER A 400 -8.22 7.53 4.43
N LEU A 401 -9.08 7.38 3.41
CA LEU A 401 -10.54 7.35 3.55
C LEU A 401 -11.04 5.94 3.86
N PRO A 402 -11.61 5.68 5.06
CA PRO A 402 -12.21 4.39 5.34
C PRO A 402 -13.41 4.13 4.40
N GLY A 403 -13.52 2.90 3.89
CA GLY A 403 -14.51 2.52 2.89
C GLY A 403 -14.07 2.75 1.44
N MET A 404 -12.88 3.32 1.20
CA MET A 404 -12.15 3.26 -0.07
C MET A 404 -10.98 2.28 0.11
N ALA A 405 -10.84 1.27 -0.75
CA ALA A 405 -9.77 0.29 -0.60
C ALA A 405 -9.45 -0.51 -1.87
N ALA A 406 -8.27 -1.09 -1.88
CA ALA A 406 -7.84 -2.12 -2.83
C ALA A 406 -7.16 -3.28 -2.09
N TRP A 407 -7.19 -4.48 -2.68
CA TRP A 407 -6.41 -5.63 -2.22
C TRP A 407 -5.10 -5.70 -3.01
N HIS A 408 -3.98 -5.80 -2.30
CA HIS A 408 -2.63 -5.78 -2.87
C HIS A 408 -1.77 -6.87 -2.22
N VAL A 409 -0.75 -7.35 -2.94
CA VAL A 409 0.24 -8.30 -2.43
C VAL A 409 0.97 -7.72 -1.20
N PRO A 410 1.00 -8.41 -0.04
CA PRO A 410 1.71 -7.95 1.14
C PRO A 410 3.24 -7.86 0.95
N TRP A 411 3.90 -6.98 1.70
CA TRP A 411 5.36 -6.83 1.70
C TRP A 411 6.06 -7.68 2.78
N GLN A 412 5.31 -8.28 3.71
CA GLN A 412 5.86 -9.04 4.84
C GLN A 412 6.69 -10.26 4.40
N ASP A 413 6.42 -10.78 3.20
CA ASP A 413 7.12 -11.92 2.61
C ASP A 413 8.26 -11.49 1.66
N LYS A 414 8.53 -10.17 1.54
CA LYS A 414 9.57 -9.61 0.66
C LYS A 414 10.84 -9.20 1.43
N ASP A 415 11.98 -9.29 0.75
CA ASP A 415 13.32 -8.98 1.28
C ASP A 415 13.83 -7.56 0.89
N ASP A 416 12.93 -6.58 0.82
CA ASP A 416 13.21 -5.24 0.26
C ASP A 416 14.27 -4.42 1.05
N GLY A 417 14.46 -4.74 2.33
CA GLY A 417 15.48 -4.12 3.18
C GLY A 417 16.90 -4.66 2.97
N ILE A 418 17.10 -5.71 2.17
CA ILE A 418 18.43 -6.30 1.93
C ILE A 418 18.77 -6.53 0.46
N ASP A 419 17.77 -6.47 -0.43
CA ASP A 419 17.97 -6.67 -1.85
C ASP A 419 18.43 -5.36 -2.54
N TRP A 420 18.14 -5.23 -3.83
CA TRP A 420 18.48 -4.06 -4.61
C TRP A 420 17.68 -2.81 -4.22
N GLN A 421 16.51 -3.00 -3.61
CA GLN A 421 15.65 -1.92 -3.13
C GLN A 421 16.30 -1.19 -1.96
N ALA A 422 17.25 -1.81 -1.25
CA ALA A 422 18.00 -1.17 -0.16
C ALA A 422 18.73 0.12 -0.61
N TYR A 423 19.20 0.18 -1.86
CA TYR A 423 19.75 1.41 -2.44
C TYR A 423 18.68 2.52 -2.47
N PHE A 424 17.50 2.23 -3.01
CA PHE A 424 16.41 3.20 -3.15
C PHE A 424 15.84 3.61 -1.80
N HIS A 425 15.71 2.67 -0.86
CA HIS A 425 15.32 2.96 0.51
C HIS A 425 16.26 3.96 1.20
N GLU A 426 17.58 3.76 1.09
CA GLU A 426 18.56 4.65 1.71
C GLU A 426 18.60 6.01 0.99
N ARG A 427 18.74 6.00 -0.35
CA ARG A 427 18.81 7.22 -1.18
C ARG A 427 17.59 8.09 -0.96
N ASN A 428 16.40 7.53 -1.11
CA ASN A 428 15.16 8.30 -1.12
C ASN A 428 14.78 8.75 0.30
N ARG A 429 15.08 7.96 1.34
CA ARG A 429 14.95 8.41 2.75
C ARG A 429 15.82 9.63 3.02
N LEU A 430 17.07 9.62 2.57
CA LEU A 430 17.99 10.74 2.74
C LEU A 430 17.53 11.98 1.98
N VAL A 431 17.14 11.82 0.71
CA VAL A 431 16.65 12.92 -0.13
C VAL A 431 15.40 13.56 0.47
N THR A 432 14.41 12.76 0.85
CA THR A 432 13.19 13.29 1.48
C THR A 432 13.48 13.99 2.81
N ALA A 433 14.42 13.48 3.61
CA ALA A 433 14.83 14.12 4.85
C ALA A 433 15.54 15.45 4.60
N LEU A 434 16.41 15.53 3.59
CA LEU A 434 17.09 16.76 3.19
C LEU A 434 16.08 17.84 2.74
N MET A 435 15.01 17.43 2.06
CA MET A 435 13.95 18.32 1.62
C MET A 435 13.06 18.78 2.78
N HIS A 436 12.58 17.85 3.61
CA HIS A 436 11.40 18.09 4.45
C HIS A 436 11.63 17.94 5.96
N SER A 437 12.77 17.41 6.41
CA SER A 437 12.99 17.20 7.84
C SER A 437 13.01 18.53 8.61
N PRO A 438 12.27 18.63 9.73
CA PRO A 438 12.29 19.83 10.58
C PRO A 438 13.47 19.84 11.56
N TYR A 439 14.24 18.75 11.66
CA TYR A 439 15.33 18.62 12.60
C TYR A 439 16.67 18.96 11.96
N GLU A 440 17.55 19.61 12.72
CA GLU A 440 18.94 19.79 12.32
C GLU A 440 19.57 18.44 11.95
N ARG A 441 20.21 18.40 10.77
CA ARG A 441 20.91 17.20 10.26
C ARG A 441 20.03 15.94 10.19
N GLY A 442 18.72 16.10 10.01
CA GLY A 442 17.79 14.98 9.89
C GLY A 442 17.52 14.23 11.20
N GLY A 443 17.87 14.82 12.36
CA GLY A 443 17.66 14.21 13.67
C GLY A 443 18.47 12.93 13.87
N ASN A 444 17.79 11.82 14.15
CA ASN A 444 18.44 10.52 14.38
C ASN A 444 18.70 9.73 13.09
N LEU A 445 18.24 10.20 11.93
CA LEU A 445 18.35 9.48 10.65
C LEU A 445 19.80 9.09 10.34
N VAL A 446 20.75 10.04 10.36
CA VAL A 446 22.13 9.78 9.95
C VAL A 446 22.80 8.76 10.88
N LYS A 447 22.50 8.83 12.17
CA LYS A 447 22.98 7.86 13.16
C LYS A 447 22.35 6.48 12.94
N GLU A 448 21.07 6.43 12.63
CA GLU A 448 20.35 5.19 12.38
C GLU A 448 20.83 4.51 11.10
N SER A 449 20.99 5.25 10.01
CA SER A 449 21.61 4.77 8.76
C SER A 449 22.99 4.17 9.02
N TYR A 450 23.87 4.87 9.75
CA TYR A 450 25.17 4.35 10.15
C TYR A 450 25.08 3.00 10.87
N ILE A 451 24.16 2.90 11.85
CA ILE A 451 23.94 1.66 12.61
C ILE A 451 23.43 0.54 11.70
N ILE A 452 22.55 0.84 10.75
CA ILE A 452 22.01 -0.12 9.79
C ILE A 452 23.11 -0.63 8.86
N SER A 453 23.92 0.25 8.26
CA SER A 453 25.06 -0.16 7.42
C SER A 453 26.04 -1.08 8.16
N VAL A 454 26.35 -0.75 9.42
CA VAL A 454 27.21 -1.59 10.27
C VAL A 454 26.56 -2.96 10.55
N LYS A 455 25.24 -3.02 10.78
CA LYS A 455 24.53 -4.29 10.98
C LYS A 455 24.58 -5.18 9.74
N HIS A 456 24.39 -4.63 8.54
CA HIS A 456 24.53 -5.40 7.29
C HIS A 456 25.95 -5.95 7.12
N ALA A 457 26.96 -5.12 7.35
CA ALA A 457 28.35 -5.56 7.31
C ALA A 457 28.65 -6.68 8.33
N LEU A 458 28.15 -6.56 9.57
CA LEU A 458 28.26 -7.59 10.60
C LEU A 458 27.54 -8.89 10.24
N ALA A 459 26.45 -8.78 9.48
CA ALA A 459 25.64 -9.89 8.98
C ALA A 459 26.19 -10.54 7.70
N MET A 460 27.34 -10.09 7.19
CA MET A 460 27.93 -10.53 5.91
C MET A 460 27.05 -10.20 4.68
N GLN A 461 26.16 -9.23 4.81
CA GLN A 461 25.33 -8.68 3.72
C GLN A 461 26.12 -7.57 3.02
N TYR A 462 27.23 -7.95 2.39
CA TYR A 462 28.18 -6.98 1.85
C TYR A 462 27.66 -6.28 0.60
N SER A 463 26.85 -6.96 -0.23
CA SER A 463 26.23 -6.31 -1.39
C SER A 463 25.32 -5.18 -0.92
N THR A 464 24.43 -5.44 0.03
CA THR A 464 23.52 -4.44 0.62
C THR A 464 24.28 -3.28 1.25
N ALA A 465 25.31 -3.56 2.04
CA ALA A 465 26.09 -2.52 2.70
C ALA A 465 26.78 -1.59 1.69
N GLU A 466 27.36 -2.12 0.61
CA GLU A 466 27.97 -1.30 -0.45
C GLU A 466 26.93 -0.51 -1.26
N LEU A 467 25.73 -1.08 -1.49
CA LEU A 467 24.62 -0.35 -2.14
C LEU A 467 24.16 0.84 -1.31
N MET A 468 24.04 0.71 0.02
CA MET A 468 23.73 1.84 0.89
C MET A 468 24.81 2.93 0.81
N LEU A 469 26.09 2.56 0.70
CA LEU A 469 27.17 3.54 0.52
C LEU A 469 27.09 4.25 -0.84
N SER A 470 26.77 3.50 -1.91
CA SER A 470 26.52 4.08 -3.23
C SER A 470 25.33 5.03 -3.23
N ALA A 471 24.27 4.72 -2.48
CA ALA A 471 23.13 5.62 -2.29
C ALA A 471 23.56 6.93 -1.61
N ILE A 472 24.40 6.88 -0.58
CA ILE A 472 24.94 8.08 0.08
C ILE A 472 25.84 8.88 -0.86
N GLU A 473 26.64 8.21 -1.69
CA GLU A 473 27.49 8.86 -2.70
C GLU A 473 26.65 9.63 -3.74
N ASP A 474 25.57 9.03 -4.23
CA ASP A 474 24.65 9.71 -5.14
C ASP A 474 23.98 10.92 -4.46
N VAL A 475 23.54 10.79 -3.20
CA VAL A 475 23.00 11.92 -2.42
C VAL A 475 24.04 13.05 -2.25
N LEU A 476 25.29 12.71 -1.99
CA LEU A 476 26.39 13.67 -1.85
C LEU A 476 26.74 14.38 -3.17
N SER A 477 26.38 13.82 -4.33
CA SER A 477 26.58 14.46 -5.63
C SER A 477 25.64 15.66 -5.84
N GLY A 478 24.44 15.61 -5.25
CA GLY A 478 23.42 16.65 -5.33
C GLY A 478 22.17 16.24 -6.12
N PRO A 479 21.18 17.13 -6.27
CA PRO A 479 19.87 16.81 -6.87
C PRO A 479 19.92 16.39 -8.35
N GLU A 480 20.96 16.77 -9.07
CA GLU A 480 21.07 16.58 -10.52
C GLU A 480 21.10 15.10 -10.92
N HIS A 481 21.53 14.20 -10.03
CA HIS A 481 21.56 12.76 -10.29
C HIS A 481 20.15 12.14 -10.42
N MET A 482 19.12 12.78 -9.87
CA MET A 482 17.83 12.13 -9.66
C MET A 482 17.13 11.80 -10.99
N HIS A 483 17.09 12.73 -11.94
CA HIS A 483 16.62 12.46 -13.30
C HIS A 483 17.68 11.77 -14.16
N ALA A 484 18.95 12.17 -14.05
CA ALA A 484 20.00 11.69 -14.96
C ALA A 484 20.23 10.15 -14.89
N GLY A 485 20.06 9.54 -13.72
CA GLY A 485 20.32 8.11 -13.52
C GLY A 485 19.08 7.22 -13.47
N ILE A 486 17.87 7.77 -13.55
CA ILE A 486 16.65 7.00 -13.20
C ILE A 486 16.43 5.77 -14.09
N ALA A 487 16.75 5.85 -15.39
CA ALA A 487 16.54 4.77 -16.34
C ALA A 487 17.62 3.67 -16.28
N THR A 488 18.84 3.98 -15.81
CA THR A 488 19.99 3.06 -15.86
C THR A 488 20.37 2.48 -14.50
N LYS A 489 20.03 3.17 -13.40
CA LYS A 489 20.51 2.84 -12.06
C LYS A 489 20.13 1.42 -11.61
N LEU A 490 18.94 0.94 -11.96
CA LEU A 490 18.53 -0.43 -11.63
C LEU A 490 19.48 -1.46 -12.26
N SER A 491 19.76 -1.34 -13.56
CA SER A 491 20.66 -2.25 -14.29
C SER A 491 22.08 -2.20 -13.72
N GLU A 492 22.57 -1.01 -13.36
CA GLU A 492 23.86 -0.84 -12.67
C GLU A 492 23.89 -1.58 -11.33
N ILE A 493 22.83 -1.44 -10.51
CA ILE A 493 22.70 -2.12 -9.21
C ILE A 493 22.65 -3.63 -9.38
N MET A 494 21.87 -4.13 -10.34
CA MET A 494 21.77 -5.57 -10.65
C MET A 494 23.15 -6.14 -11.01
N ALA A 495 23.85 -5.50 -11.95
CA ALA A 495 25.18 -5.92 -12.39
C ALA A 495 26.19 -5.87 -11.24
N PHE A 496 26.15 -4.82 -10.40
CA PHE A 496 27.00 -4.70 -9.22
C PHE A 496 26.77 -5.86 -8.25
N ARG A 497 25.51 -6.15 -7.91
CA ARG A 497 25.17 -7.21 -6.94
C ARG A 497 25.58 -8.61 -7.42
N ALA A 498 25.51 -8.90 -8.72
CA ALA A 498 25.89 -10.21 -9.26
C ALA A 498 27.34 -10.63 -8.94
N ALA A 499 28.21 -9.65 -8.64
CA ALA A 499 29.60 -9.90 -8.22
C ALA A 499 29.74 -10.41 -6.77
N PHE A 500 28.65 -10.44 -5.99
CA PHE A 500 28.67 -10.71 -4.55
C PHE A 500 28.07 -12.08 -4.21
N PRO A 501 28.75 -12.93 -3.41
CA PRO A 501 28.21 -14.22 -2.99
C PRO A 501 26.87 -14.13 -2.24
N ASP A 502 26.68 -13.08 -1.42
CA ASP A 502 25.46 -12.85 -0.64
C ASP A 502 24.25 -12.44 -1.49
N ALA A 503 24.46 -12.13 -2.77
CA ALA A 503 23.40 -11.82 -3.73
C ALA A 503 23.21 -12.91 -4.81
N ARG A 504 24.00 -13.98 -4.78
CA ARG A 504 23.87 -15.13 -5.69
C ARG A 504 22.91 -16.15 -5.11
N ASN A 505 21.63 -15.96 -5.44
CA ASN A 505 20.57 -16.87 -5.04
C ASN A 505 20.60 -18.17 -5.86
N ARG A 506 20.27 -19.28 -5.21
CA ARG A 506 20.00 -20.58 -5.85
C ARG A 506 18.69 -21.15 -5.34
N GLY A 507 18.07 -22.05 -6.12
CA GLY A 507 16.76 -22.62 -5.80
C GLY A 507 16.82 -23.73 -4.75
N SER A 508 17.99 -24.37 -4.57
CA SER A 508 18.16 -25.45 -3.61
C SER A 508 19.42 -25.33 -2.77
N HIS A 509 19.32 -25.82 -1.53
CA HIS A 509 20.47 -26.01 -0.64
C HIS A 509 21.48 -27.02 -1.22
N GLU A 510 21.00 -27.98 -2.00
CA GLU A 510 21.83 -29.05 -2.60
C GLU A 510 22.76 -28.54 -3.69
N GLU A 511 22.48 -27.35 -4.24
CA GLU A 511 23.38 -26.69 -5.17
C GLU A 511 24.61 -26.11 -4.47
N PHE A 512 24.64 -26.06 -3.13
CA PHE A 512 25.79 -25.62 -2.34
C PHE A 512 26.54 -26.80 -1.73
N PRO A 513 27.84 -26.63 -1.41
CA PRO A 513 28.59 -27.64 -0.68
C PRO A 513 27.91 -27.99 0.65
N GLN A 514 28.00 -29.26 1.04
CA GLN A 514 27.41 -29.73 2.31
C GLN A 514 27.91 -28.92 3.51
N VAL A 515 27.01 -28.66 4.44
CA VAL A 515 27.28 -27.90 5.66
C VAL A 515 28.24 -28.68 6.56
N ARG A 516 29.32 -28.02 6.99
CA ARG A 516 30.31 -28.59 7.90
C ARG A 516 30.54 -27.65 9.09
N ALA A 517 29.92 -27.99 10.22
CA ALA A 517 30.17 -27.30 11.47
C ALA A 517 31.47 -27.83 12.10
N THR A 518 32.48 -26.96 12.28
CA THR A 518 33.74 -27.34 12.95
C THR A 518 33.60 -27.45 14.47
N ARG A 519 32.50 -26.96 15.06
CA ARG A 519 32.25 -27.01 16.52
C ARG A 519 30.77 -27.24 16.85
N PRO A 520 30.45 -28.05 17.87
CA PRO A 520 29.08 -28.23 18.33
C PRO A 520 28.52 -26.96 19.01
N PRO A 521 27.18 -26.83 19.10
CA PRO A 521 26.54 -25.69 19.78
C PRO A 521 27.00 -25.55 21.23
N ARG A 522 27.19 -24.31 21.69
CA ARG A 522 27.60 -24.04 23.08
C ARG A 522 26.57 -24.58 24.06
N ARG A 523 26.96 -25.63 24.80
CA ARG A 523 26.11 -26.34 25.79
C ARG A 523 24.81 -26.90 25.16
N GLY A 524 24.83 -27.26 23.87
CA GLY A 524 23.66 -27.80 23.17
C GLY A 524 22.49 -26.81 23.02
N ARG A 525 22.69 -25.52 23.32
CA ARG A 525 21.65 -24.50 23.21
C ARG A 525 21.69 -23.84 21.83
N GLY A 526 20.52 -23.71 21.21
CA GLY A 526 20.33 -22.91 20.00
C GLY A 526 20.61 -21.43 20.24
N PHE A 527 20.75 -20.68 19.14
CA PHE A 527 20.96 -19.24 19.20
C PHE A 527 19.74 -18.52 19.80
N LYS A 528 19.99 -17.47 20.58
CA LYS A 528 18.97 -16.55 21.06
C LYS A 528 19.44 -15.12 20.80
N PRO A 529 18.60 -14.24 20.20
CA PRO A 529 18.94 -12.84 20.01
C PRO A 529 19.29 -12.16 21.34
N PRO A 530 20.33 -11.32 21.40
CA PRO A 530 20.69 -10.58 22.61
C PRO A 530 19.55 -9.62 22.98
N ARG A 531 19.18 -9.60 24.27
CA ARG A 531 18.16 -8.69 24.82
C ARG A 531 18.80 -7.66 25.74
N GLY A 532 18.36 -6.40 25.61
CA GLY A 532 18.85 -5.26 26.38
C GLY A 532 20.11 -4.61 25.80
N THR A 533 20.27 -3.31 26.04
CA THR A 533 21.28 -2.45 25.40
C THR A 533 22.71 -2.94 25.63
N VAL A 534 23.03 -3.38 26.85
CA VAL A 534 24.38 -3.88 27.22
C VAL A 534 24.75 -5.14 26.43
N ASN A 535 23.83 -6.10 26.33
CA ASN A 535 24.08 -7.36 25.62
C ASN A 535 24.17 -7.15 24.11
N VAL A 536 23.36 -6.24 23.56
CA VAL A 536 23.43 -5.85 22.14
C VAL A 536 24.80 -5.25 21.82
N LEU A 537 25.27 -4.31 22.64
CA LEU A 537 26.59 -3.69 22.46
C LEU A 537 27.73 -4.70 22.62
N ALA A 538 27.66 -5.58 23.61
CA ALA A 538 28.65 -6.64 23.82
C ALA A 538 28.71 -7.61 22.63
N SER A 539 27.55 -7.99 22.07
CA SER A 539 27.48 -8.81 20.85
C SER A 539 28.04 -8.08 19.64
N ALA A 540 27.80 -6.78 19.50
CA ALA A 540 28.35 -5.97 18.41
C ALA A 540 29.88 -5.90 18.47
N MET A 541 30.44 -5.65 19.65
CA MET A 541 31.89 -5.66 19.87
C MET A 541 32.51 -7.03 19.57
N ARG A 542 31.93 -8.12 20.09
CA ARG A 542 32.42 -9.48 19.83
C ARG A 542 32.32 -9.85 18.35
N GLY A 543 31.21 -9.50 17.70
CA GLY A 543 31.01 -9.68 16.26
C GLY A 543 32.06 -8.94 15.46
N THR A 544 32.31 -7.67 15.77
CA THR A 544 33.34 -6.84 15.12
C THR A 544 34.73 -7.44 15.28
N ILE A 545 35.10 -7.85 16.50
CA ILE A 545 36.40 -8.51 16.76
C ILE A 545 36.54 -9.77 15.91
N LYS A 546 35.48 -10.59 15.82
CA LYS A 546 35.49 -11.79 14.98
C LYS A 546 35.62 -11.42 13.50
N GLN A 547 34.87 -10.43 13.01
CA GLN A 547 34.92 -9.99 11.62
C GLN A 547 36.32 -9.57 11.17
N LEU A 548 37.14 -9.03 12.08
CA LEU A 548 38.51 -8.61 11.82
C LEU A 548 39.56 -9.74 11.86
N ARG A 549 39.22 -10.93 12.39
CA ARG A 549 40.15 -12.07 12.50
C ARG A 549 40.32 -12.82 11.16
N PRO A 550 41.38 -13.62 10.99
CA PRO A 550 41.48 -14.54 9.85
C PRO A 550 40.26 -15.46 9.73
N VAL A 551 39.89 -15.83 8.51
CA VAL A 551 38.79 -16.74 8.20
C VAL A 551 39.30 -18.18 8.21
N ASP A 552 38.52 -19.10 8.79
CA ASP A 552 38.79 -20.53 8.70
C ASP A 552 38.77 -20.97 7.22
N PRO A 553 39.87 -21.54 6.66
CA PRO A 553 39.91 -21.98 5.28
C PRO A 553 38.77 -22.97 4.93
N GLY A 554 38.35 -23.81 5.89
CA GLY A 554 37.25 -24.74 5.71
C GLY A 554 35.89 -24.04 5.49
N ALA A 555 35.71 -22.85 6.07
CA ALA A 555 34.47 -22.07 5.94
C ALA A 555 34.30 -21.44 4.55
N ARG A 556 35.38 -21.33 3.76
CA ARG A 556 35.32 -20.89 2.36
C ARG A 556 34.91 -22.01 1.42
N ALA A 557 35.23 -23.25 1.77
CA ALA A 557 34.88 -24.43 0.97
C ALA A 557 33.50 -24.99 1.32
N ASN A 558 33.11 -24.93 2.61
CA ASN A 558 31.84 -25.45 3.10
C ASN A 558 31.14 -24.44 4.02
N PRO A 559 29.82 -24.23 3.91
CA PRO A 559 29.08 -23.42 4.85
C PRO A 559 29.11 -24.03 6.26
N GLN A 560 29.15 -23.19 7.29
CA GLN A 560 29.19 -23.65 8.69
C GLN A 560 27.79 -23.88 9.28
N ALA A 561 26.77 -23.23 8.74
CA ALA A 561 25.40 -23.31 9.22
C ALA A 561 24.39 -23.05 8.09
N VAL A 562 23.16 -23.53 8.30
CA VAL A 562 21.96 -23.07 7.60
C VAL A 562 21.22 -22.14 8.55
N VAL A 563 20.87 -20.96 8.08
CA VAL A 563 20.14 -19.94 8.84
C VAL A 563 18.85 -19.64 8.11
N PRO A 564 17.70 -20.13 8.63
CA PRO A 564 16.39 -19.76 8.12
C PRO A 564 16.16 -18.25 8.22
N HIS A 565 15.34 -17.70 7.34
CA HIS A 565 14.99 -16.29 7.30
C HIS A 565 14.53 -15.75 8.68
N ILE A 566 13.68 -16.52 9.37
CA ILE A 566 13.17 -16.16 10.71
C ILE A 566 14.27 -15.98 11.78
N ASP A 567 15.43 -16.60 11.59
CA ASP A 567 16.58 -16.56 12.49
C ASP A 567 17.72 -15.67 11.98
N ARG A 568 17.51 -14.92 10.88
CA ARG A 568 18.52 -14.10 10.15
C ARG A 568 19.01 -12.86 10.90
N HIS A 569 19.36 -13.00 12.16
CA HIS A 569 19.79 -11.88 12.99
C HIS A 569 21.30 -11.61 12.82
N TRP A 570 21.71 -10.34 12.69
CA TRP A 570 23.13 -9.95 12.55
C TRP A 570 24.02 -10.51 13.67
N SER A 571 23.49 -10.64 14.88
CA SER A 571 24.24 -11.17 16.02
C SER A 571 24.41 -12.69 15.97
N LEU A 572 23.62 -13.42 15.18
CA LEU A 572 23.87 -14.83 14.85
C LEU A 572 24.94 -14.91 13.76
N LEU A 573 24.72 -14.21 12.65
CA LEU A 573 25.60 -14.26 11.48
C LEU A 573 27.02 -13.78 11.80
N SER A 574 27.18 -12.78 12.67
CA SER A 574 28.49 -12.33 13.16
C SER A 574 29.26 -13.35 14.01
N GLN A 575 28.64 -14.48 14.40
CA GLN A 575 29.29 -15.58 15.13
C GLN A 575 29.83 -16.68 14.23
N VAL A 576 29.53 -16.67 12.93
CA VAL A 576 29.99 -17.65 11.93
C VAL A 576 30.90 -16.98 10.89
N ASP A 577 31.66 -17.80 10.16
CA ASP A 577 32.50 -17.37 9.05
C ASP A 577 31.80 -17.55 7.70
N SER A 578 30.82 -18.45 7.63
CA SER A 578 29.94 -18.57 6.46
C SER A 578 28.64 -19.30 6.81
N ALA A 579 27.55 -18.96 6.13
CA ALA A 579 26.24 -19.58 6.30
C ALA A 579 25.42 -19.56 5.02
N LEU A 580 24.61 -20.60 4.81
CA LEU A 580 23.51 -20.57 3.84
C LEU A 580 22.32 -19.88 4.50
N VAL A 581 21.77 -18.87 3.83
CA VAL A 581 20.67 -18.05 4.35
C VAL A 581 19.51 -18.11 3.38
N SER A 582 18.34 -18.50 3.86
CA SER A 582 17.12 -18.55 3.04
C SER A 582 16.52 -17.14 2.87
N SER A 583 15.88 -16.90 1.73
CA SER A 583 15.09 -15.70 1.45
C SER A 583 13.79 -15.65 2.27
N ALA A 584 13.17 -14.46 2.33
CA ALA A 584 11.90 -14.23 3.03
C ALA A 584 10.73 -15.04 2.45
N ASP A 585 10.64 -15.11 1.12
CA ASP A 585 9.63 -15.88 0.37
C ASP A 585 9.85 -17.41 0.45
N GLY A 586 10.98 -17.86 1.01
CA GLY A 586 11.33 -19.27 1.14
C GLY A 586 11.74 -19.96 -0.16
N THR A 587 11.89 -19.23 -1.28
CA THR A 587 12.15 -19.82 -2.61
C THR A 587 13.64 -19.95 -2.94
N LYS A 588 14.48 -19.14 -2.29
CA LYS A 588 15.90 -18.95 -2.64
C LYS A 588 16.80 -19.11 -1.42
N VAL A 589 18.06 -19.48 -1.68
CA VAL A 589 19.13 -19.54 -0.69
C VAL A 589 20.40 -18.88 -1.23
N ALA A 590 21.05 -18.07 -0.39
CA ALA A 590 22.31 -17.40 -0.71
C ALA A 590 23.41 -17.81 0.28
N TRP A 591 24.66 -17.84 -0.19
CA TRP A 591 25.80 -18.19 0.64
C TRP A 591 26.55 -16.94 1.13
N TYR A 592 26.34 -16.62 2.40
CA TYR A 592 26.99 -15.50 3.05
C TYR A 592 28.37 -15.93 3.52
N GLN A 593 29.39 -15.16 3.15
CA GLN A 593 30.78 -15.48 3.44
C GLN A 593 31.49 -14.28 4.04
N ARG A 594 32.24 -14.53 5.11
CA ARG A 594 33.02 -13.51 5.80
C ARG A 594 34.26 -13.11 5.01
N ASP A 595 34.44 -11.80 4.86
CA ASP A 595 35.62 -11.20 4.23
C ASP A 595 36.14 -10.05 5.12
N PRO A 596 37.22 -10.28 5.90
CA PRO A 596 37.78 -9.28 6.80
C PRO A 596 38.29 -8.01 6.10
N GLU A 597 38.80 -8.13 4.87
CA GLU A 597 39.33 -6.97 4.14
C GLU A 597 38.19 -6.11 3.62
N ARG A 598 37.17 -6.73 3.04
CA ARG A 598 35.94 -6.03 2.63
C ARG A 598 35.22 -5.42 3.82
N PHE A 599 35.10 -6.15 4.92
CA PHE A 599 34.49 -5.63 6.16
C PHE A 599 35.20 -4.36 6.66
N ARG A 600 36.54 -4.35 6.71
CA ARG A 600 37.32 -3.16 7.10
C ARG A 600 37.06 -1.99 6.15
N ARG A 601 37.04 -2.25 4.83
CA ARG A 601 36.79 -1.24 3.81
C ARG A 601 35.40 -0.64 3.94
N ILE A 602 34.38 -1.47 4.10
CA ILE A 602 32.99 -1.03 4.30
C ILE A 602 32.92 -0.17 5.56
N LEU A 603 33.43 -0.62 6.71
CA LEU A 603 33.39 0.19 7.94
C LEU A 603 34.10 1.55 7.81
N ALA A 604 35.26 1.58 7.14
CA ALA A 604 35.98 2.82 6.88
C ALA A 604 35.17 3.77 5.98
N ARG A 605 34.61 3.26 4.88
CA ARG A 605 33.76 4.04 3.96
C ARG A 605 32.47 4.51 4.65
N THR A 606 31.79 3.64 5.39
CA THR A 606 30.60 3.98 6.19
C THR A 606 30.92 5.15 7.13
N SER A 607 32.02 5.07 7.89
CA SER A 607 32.40 6.14 8.81
C SER A 607 32.71 7.45 8.08
N LEU A 608 33.47 7.39 6.98
CA LEU A 608 33.84 8.56 6.18
C LEU A 608 32.61 9.23 5.54
N LEU A 609 31.77 8.45 4.86
CA LEU A 609 30.60 8.96 4.15
C LEU A 609 29.54 9.52 5.11
N HIS A 610 29.31 8.90 6.27
CA HIS A 610 28.39 9.45 7.27
C HIS A 610 28.92 10.72 7.94
N ALA A 611 30.23 10.79 8.21
CA ALA A 611 30.86 12.02 8.72
C ALA A 611 30.75 13.15 7.69
N ARG A 612 30.99 12.84 6.41
CA ARG A 612 30.83 13.78 5.30
C ARG A 612 29.39 14.25 5.16
N LEU A 613 28.43 13.32 5.13
CA LEU A 613 27.00 13.61 5.06
C LEU A 613 26.54 14.49 6.22
N SER A 614 26.95 14.19 7.46
CA SER A 614 26.60 15.01 8.63
C SER A 614 27.17 16.44 8.54
N ARG A 615 28.37 16.60 7.98
CA ARG A 615 29.03 17.89 7.78
C ARG A 615 28.37 18.70 6.65
N GLU A 616 28.12 18.07 5.51
CA GLU A 616 27.59 18.71 4.29
C GLU A 616 26.06 18.84 4.29
N TRP A 617 25.37 18.28 5.30
CA TRP A 617 23.90 18.30 5.39
C TRP A 617 23.26 19.68 5.16
N PRO A 618 23.71 20.80 5.79
CA PRO A 618 23.05 22.08 5.59
C PRO A 618 23.11 22.57 4.14
N GLU A 619 24.24 22.36 3.47
CA GLU A 619 24.44 22.72 2.06
C GLU A 619 23.58 21.83 1.15
N LEU A 620 23.63 20.51 1.36
CA LEU A 620 22.82 19.55 0.60
C LEU A 620 21.33 19.84 0.76
N SER A 621 20.86 20.09 1.98
CA SER A 621 19.46 20.43 2.24
C SER A 621 19.05 21.70 1.48
N GLY A 622 19.91 22.73 1.45
CA GLY A 622 19.68 23.93 0.63
C GLY A 622 19.57 23.63 -0.86
N ARG A 623 20.50 22.84 -1.42
CA ARG A 623 20.50 22.45 -2.84
C ARG A 623 19.26 21.64 -3.22
N TYR A 624 18.93 20.60 -2.44
CA TYR A 624 17.76 19.77 -2.71
C TYR A 624 16.47 20.56 -2.63
N ARG A 625 16.30 21.41 -1.59
CA ARG A 625 15.11 22.28 -1.47
C ARG A 625 14.97 23.26 -2.62
N ALA A 626 16.07 23.85 -3.08
CA ALA A 626 16.06 24.77 -4.22
C ALA A 626 15.67 24.06 -5.53
N ALA A 627 16.08 22.81 -5.71
CA ALA A 627 15.81 22.03 -6.91
C ALA A 627 14.42 21.35 -6.93
N MET A 628 13.68 21.32 -5.80
CA MET A 628 12.42 20.57 -5.71
C MET A 628 11.40 20.91 -6.80
N ALA A 629 11.22 22.20 -7.08
CA ALA A 629 10.25 22.66 -8.07
C ALA A 629 10.62 22.22 -9.49
N GLU A 630 11.90 22.25 -9.84
CA GLU A 630 12.41 21.80 -11.14
C GLU A 630 12.35 20.27 -11.26
N LEU A 631 12.79 19.55 -10.23
CA LEU A 631 12.76 18.09 -10.21
C LEU A 631 11.36 17.52 -10.42
N ALA A 632 10.35 18.15 -9.84
CA ALA A 632 8.96 17.72 -9.97
C ALA A 632 8.22 18.39 -11.14
N ALA A 633 8.87 19.26 -11.92
CA ALA A 633 8.21 19.95 -13.03
C ALA A 633 7.79 18.96 -14.13
N PRO A 634 6.59 19.11 -14.72
CA PRO A 634 6.18 18.31 -15.87
C PRO A 634 7.19 18.38 -17.02
N GLU A 635 7.80 19.54 -17.27
CA GLU A 635 8.78 19.74 -18.34
C GLU A 635 10.03 18.88 -18.14
N ALA A 636 10.55 18.80 -16.90
CA ALA A 636 11.71 17.97 -16.58
C ALA A 636 11.40 16.48 -16.78
N TRP A 637 10.22 16.04 -16.33
CA TRP A 637 9.76 14.67 -16.55
C TRP A 637 9.55 14.33 -18.03
N ARG A 638 9.02 15.25 -18.84
CA ARG A 638 8.87 15.03 -20.29
C ARG A 638 10.21 14.79 -20.98
N THR A 639 11.27 15.49 -20.57
CA THR A 639 12.63 15.20 -21.05
C THR A 639 13.06 13.77 -20.66
N THR A 640 12.79 13.34 -19.43
CA THR A 640 13.08 11.98 -18.96
C THR A 640 12.28 10.92 -19.72
N PHE A 641 10.99 11.15 -19.99
CA PHE A 641 10.15 10.24 -20.78
C PHE A 641 10.68 10.06 -22.21
N GLN A 642 11.07 11.16 -22.86
CA GLN A 642 11.63 11.15 -24.22
C GLN A 642 12.96 10.40 -24.28
N ALA A 643 13.84 10.66 -23.31
CA ALA A 643 15.12 9.95 -23.21
C ALA A 643 14.92 8.44 -23.05
N ALA A 644 13.99 8.03 -22.18
CA ALA A 644 13.67 6.62 -21.96
C ALA A 644 13.05 5.91 -23.16
N ALA A 645 12.27 6.63 -23.98
CA ALA A 645 11.74 6.10 -25.23
C ALA A 645 12.85 5.80 -26.25
N SER A 646 13.89 6.65 -26.32
CA SER A 646 15.01 6.48 -27.25
C SER A 646 15.93 5.29 -26.92
N THR A 647 16.02 4.90 -25.65
CA THR A 647 16.82 3.76 -25.20
C THR A 647 16.12 2.40 -25.40
N GLY A 648 14.79 2.39 -25.58
CA GLY A 648 14.02 1.16 -25.79
C GLY A 648 14.16 0.53 -27.18
N ASP A 649 14.69 1.28 -28.16
CA ASP A 649 14.84 0.82 -29.55
C ASP A 649 16.22 0.19 -29.83
N THR A 650 17.17 0.32 -28.90
CA THR A 650 18.50 -0.30 -28.99
C THR A 650 18.59 -1.48 -28.04
N GLY A 651 18.20 -2.65 -28.56
CA GLY A 651 18.25 -4.00 -27.98
C GLY A 651 18.96 -4.18 -26.64
N ASP A 652 18.16 -4.49 -25.62
CA ASP A 652 18.64 -5.09 -24.37
C ASP A 652 17.95 -6.45 -24.18
N THR A 653 18.36 -7.43 -25.00
CA THR A 653 18.10 -8.86 -24.76
C THR A 653 19.07 -9.39 -23.70
N ALA A 654 19.04 -8.79 -22.51
CA ALA A 654 19.69 -9.34 -21.34
C ALA A 654 18.63 -10.09 -20.53
N SER A 655 18.74 -11.42 -20.53
CA SER A 655 17.85 -12.34 -19.81
C SER A 655 17.73 -11.97 -18.33
N THR A 656 16.65 -11.28 -17.96
CA THR A 656 16.20 -11.15 -16.57
C THR A 656 15.43 -12.41 -16.17
N GLY A 657 16.12 -13.55 -16.14
CA GLY A 657 15.58 -14.83 -15.68
C GLY A 657 15.46 -14.96 -14.15
N ASP A 658 15.37 -13.85 -13.42
CA ASP A 658 15.38 -13.88 -11.95
C ASP A 658 14.30 -13.00 -11.27
N ALA A 659 13.43 -12.38 -12.07
CA ALA A 659 12.18 -11.76 -11.61
C ALA A 659 10.99 -12.75 -11.59
N GLU A 660 11.22 -14.04 -11.90
CA GLU A 660 10.20 -15.10 -11.92
C GLU A 660 9.90 -15.71 -10.53
N GLY A 661 10.31 -15.06 -9.44
CA GLY A 661 10.18 -15.58 -8.07
C GLY A 661 8.90 -15.19 -7.32
N GLU A 662 8.05 -14.31 -7.84
CA GLU A 662 6.76 -13.95 -7.19
C GLU A 662 5.60 -14.72 -7.83
N ARG A 663 5.72 -16.06 -7.88
CA ARG A 663 4.61 -16.98 -8.18
C ARG A 663 4.11 -17.61 -6.88
N ALA A 664 3.19 -16.92 -6.22
CA ALA A 664 2.06 -17.46 -5.43
C ALA A 664 1.34 -16.29 -4.78
#